data_AF-A0AAQ3N2J3-F1
#
_entry.id   AF-A0AAQ3N2J3-F1
#
_cell.length_a   1.000
_cell.length_b   1.000
_cell.length_c   1.000
_cell.angle_alpha   90.00
_cell.angle_beta   90.00
_cell.angle_gamma   90.00
#
_symmetry.space_group_name_H-M   'P 1'
#
loop_
_entity.id
_entity.type
_entity.pdbx_description
1 polymer ?
#
loop_
_entity_poly.entity_id
_entity_poly.type
_entity_poly.pdbx_seq_one_letter_code
_entity_poly.pdbx_strand_id
1 'polypeptide(L)'
;MDRDGNSSGTGNNAPTEFTPWEGEDLPLMEVQGFDMRNGSPESACRLLVRLPMAQGYHWVPVQGMPPEAAMSHIDAFIKSQHMQLMAHPPAGWTPDRIKKIAICLGISRAVATANHRIQLSDIIPEERASPVFNYRPLAAGATKGTTEIVPGLSDEERAFAALPMEYTDEEKAAMAVLMRCSLATIPLQGYSLVVCGQHYLSDKGTRSRKAFAAVERQFWGEPAIKDWLGADIEQIQDAMWLKATHPVNVTVKYGACTSQELKVQLVTAGVGLAAAWLPAMEPEVRAGTCYIALFDVLRPLFQMFGGVVKTDLLELAVATVQAYPFGTENPRELQNRDKRIPLNVVNRRTAVHWVSSLVNRNAKIAAECYGFYIAMSDRTQMSTAGGGFDTLRCQLSLKKLATNQFPAYRAGYEKYGDYAADVARARSRGGDARQAMSCSCVSKVVSAFNSCGEMANFKVFVGYDPREDIAYEVCRHSILKKASIPVEIIPIKQSELRKNGLYWREKDQYESTEFSFSRFLTPKLANYEGWAMFVDCDFLYLADIKELRDLIDEKYAVMCVQHEYVPKEATKMDGAVQTVYPRKNWSSMVLYNCGHPKNSVLTPEAVNTETGAFLHRFQWLQDDEIGSIPFVWNFLEGHNKVVENDPSTFPKAIHYTRGGPWFEAWKNCAFADLWLKERDEYQNDAKKAITN
;
A
#
# COMPACT_ATOMS: atom_id res chain seq x y z
N MET A 1 -14.92 -40.98 64.78
CA MET A 1 -15.07 -40.51 63.39
C MET A 1 -15.35 -39.01 63.48
N ASP A 2 -14.58 -38.25 64.27
CA ASP A 2 -13.23 -37.66 64.01
C ASP A 2 -13.45 -36.18 63.65
N ARG A 3 -13.66 -35.27 64.61
CA ARG A 3 -12.69 -34.47 65.42
C ARG A 3 -11.64 -33.73 64.59
N ASP A 4 -11.82 -32.42 64.42
CA ASP A 4 -11.02 -31.30 65.01
C ASP A 4 -9.82 -30.93 64.09
N GLY A 5 -9.36 -29.68 63.90
CA GLY A 5 -9.64 -28.41 64.54
C GLY A 5 -8.88 -27.26 63.84
N ASN A 6 -9.11 -26.07 64.37
CA ASN A 6 -8.63 -24.76 63.95
C ASN A 6 -7.22 -24.45 64.49
N SER A 7 -6.65 -23.32 64.05
CA SER A 7 -5.68 -22.43 64.76
C SER A 7 -4.18 -22.40 64.33
N SER A 8 -3.80 -21.22 63.82
CA SER A 8 -2.67 -20.33 64.16
C SER A 8 -1.36 -20.87 64.77
N GLY A 9 -0.23 -20.42 64.21
CA GLY A 9 1.08 -20.46 64.90
C GLY A 9 2.22 -19.88 64.07
N THR A 10 2.73 -18.73 64.51
CA THR A 10 3.84 -17.93 63.98
C THR A 10 5.20 -18.64 63.97
N GLY A 11 6.02 -18.36 62.95
CA GLY A 11 7.45 -18.68 62.94
C GLY A 11 8.19 -17.84 61.91
N ASN A 12 8.78 -16.73 62.35
CA ASN A 12 9.78 -15.97 61.62
C ASN A 12 10.92 -16.89 61.19
N ASN A 13 11.18 -16.97 59.88
CA ASN A 13 12.49 -17.27 59.31
C ASN A 13 12.58 -16.51 57.99
N ALA A 14 13.20 -15.33 58.03
CA ALA A 14 13.63 -14.64 56.83
C ALA A 14 14.76 -15.45 56.17
N PRO A 15 14.71 -15.73 54.87
CA PRO A 15 15.89 -15.98 54.08
C PRO A 15 16.38 -14.63 53.56
N THR A 16 17.51 -14.21 54.12
CA THR A 16 18.49 -13.34 53.47
C THR A 16 18.86 -13.92 52.12
N GLU A 17 18.40 -13.32 51.02
CA GLU A 17 19.14 -13.10 49.77
C GLU A 17 18.20 -12.53 48.69
N PHE A 18 18.65 -11.45 48.06
CA PHE A 18 17.97 -10.77 46.97
C PHE A 18 18.21 -11.57 45.69
N THR A 19 17.24 -12.33 45.21
CA THR A 19 17.26 -12.94 43.87
C THR A 19 16.67 -11.96 42.84
N PRO A 20 17.42 -11.53 41.82
CA PRO A 20 16.89 -10.74 40.71
C PRO A 20 15.78 -11.53 40.01
N TRP A 21 14.66 -10.87 39.73
CA TRP A 21 13.55 -11.48 38.98
C TRP A 21 13.98 -11.67 37.52
N GLU A 22 14.31 -12.92 37.16
CA GLU A 22 14.47 -13.37 35.77
C GLU A 22 13.08 -13.49 35.12
N GLY A 23 12.97 -12.93 33.92
CA GLY A 23 11.71 -12.73 33.23
C GLY A 23 10.97 -14.04 32.95
N GLU A 24 9.72 -14.08 33.36
CA GLU A 24 8.73 -14.93 32.71
C GLU A 24 8.12 -14.15 31.54
N ASP A 25 8.33 -14.69 30.35
CA ASP A 25 7.68 -14.32 29.12
C ASP A 25 6.17 -14.21 29.33
N LEU A 26 5.66 -12.96 29.31
CA LEU A 26 4.26 -12.74 28.98
C LEU A 26 3.99 -13.46 27.66
N PRO A 27 2.90 -14.25 27.55
CA PRO A 27 2.61 -14.94 26.30
C PRO A 27 2.60 -13.92 25.18
N LEU A 28 3.43 -14.15 24.16
CA LEU A 28 3.35 -13.48 22.87
C LEU A 28 1.96 -13.80 22.29
N MET A 29 0.94 -13.05 22.71
CA MET A 29 -0.30 -12.95 21.97
C MET A 29 0.10 -12.45 20.59
N GLU A 30 -0.07 -13.29 19.56
CA GLU A 30 -0.05 -12.85 18.18
C GLU A 30 -1.09 -11.71 18.04
N VAL A 31 -0.60 -10.48 18.06
CA VAL A 31 -1.45 -9.29 17.99
C VAL A 31 -1.94 -9.19 16.54
N GLN A 32 -3.22 -9.45 16.32
CA GLN A 32 -3.88 -9.02 15.08
C GLN A 32 -3.78 -7.49 14.99
N GLY A 33 -2.94 -6.98 14.10
CA GLY A 33 -2.82 -5.56 13.84
C GLY A 33 -4.14 -5.02 13.28
N PHE A 34 -4.76 -4.07 13.99
CA PHE A 34 -5.91 -3.36 13.45
C PHE A 34 -5.45 -2.26 12.50
N ASP A 35 -6.10 -2.25 11.36
CA ASP A 35 -5.77 -1.40 10.24
C ASP A 35 -6.96 -0.48 9.98
N MET A 36 -6.75 0.82 10.21
CA MET A 36 -7.77 1.86 10.02
C MET A 36 -8.43 1.80 8.65
N ARG A 37 -7.76 1.22 7.63
CA ARG A 37 -8.30 1.06 6.27
C ARG A 37 -9.64 0.28 6.22
N ASN A 38 -10.02 -0.46 7.27
CA ASN A 38 -11.21 -1.33 7.31
C ASN A 38 -12.17 -1.18 8.52
N GLY A 39 -11.94 -0.28 9.48
CA GLY A 39 -12.87 -0.13 10.61
C GLY A 39 -13.26 1.31 10.88
N SER A 40 -14.51 1.55 11.31
CA SER A 40 -14.99 2.87 11.70
C SER A 40 -14.11 3.42 12.82
N PRO A 41 -13.89 4.76 12.92
CA PRO A 41 -13.17 5.36 14.04
C PRO A 41 -13.63 4.86 15.42
N GLU A 42 -14.92 4.52 15.54
CA GLU A 42 -15.56 3.96 16.74
C GLU A 42 -15.15 2.49 16.98
N SER A 43 -15.04 1.68 15.92
CA SER A 43 -14.51 0.30 16.00
C SER A 43 -12.99 0.28 16.24
N ALA A 44 -12.28 1.31 15.78
CA ALA A 44 -10.88 1.58 16.02
C ALA A 44 -10.56 1.83 17.51
N CYS A 45 -11.45 2.50 18.25
CA CYS A 45 -11.26 2.74 19.69
C CYS A 45 -11.01 1.46 20.50
N ARG A 46 -11.58 0.31 20.10
CA ARG A 46 -11.40 -0.97 20.82
C ARG A 46 -10.13 -1.74 20.46
N LEU A 47 -9.49 -1.43 19.33
CA LEU A 47 -8.35 -2.21 18.78
C LEU A 47 -7.07 -1.39 18.52
N LEU A 48 -7.15 -0.06 18.39
CA LEU A 48 -6.01 0.86 18.23
C LEU A 48 -5.47 1.43 19.54
N VAL A 49 -6.17 1.23 20.63
CA VAL A 49 -5.78 1.69 21.96
C VAL A 49 -5.15 0.50 22.68
N ARG A 50 -3.82 0.43 22.61
CA ARG A 50 -3.02 -0.48 23.44
C ARG A 50 -3.19 -0.06 24.89
N LEU A 51 -4.16 -0.67 25.57
CA LEU A 51 -4.50 -0.49 26.98
C LEU A 51 -5.14 0.87 27.32
N PRO A 52 -6.21 0.90 28.14
CA PRO A 52 -6.78 2.15 28.62
C PRO A 52 -5.72 2.99 29.34
N MET A 53 -5.73 4.30 29.12
CA MET A 53 -4.81 5.19 29.82
C MET A 53 -4.95 5.10 31.33
N ALA A 54 -3.83 5.13 32.04
CA ALA A 54 -3.82 5.20 33.50
C ALA A 54 -4.60 6.43 33.98
N GLN A 55 -5.35 6.26 35.07
CA GLN A 55 -6.31 7.23 35.60
C GLN A 55 -5.71 8.62 35.84
N GLY A 56 -4.45 8.69 36.27
CA GLY A 56 -3.74 9.96 36.49
C GLY A 56 -3.59 10.83 35.22
N TYR A 57 -3.84 10.27 34.03
CA TYR A 57 -3.78 11.00 32.76
C TYR A 57 -5.14 11.15 32.07
N HIS A 58 -6.24 10.75 32.71
CA HIS A 58 -7.58 11.03 32.20
C HIS A 58 -7.80 12.54 32.05
N TRP A 59 -8.75 12.92 31.18
CA TRP A 59 -8.96 14.32 30.86
C TRP A 59 -10.43 14.68 30.75
N VAL A 60 -10.78 15.87 31.22
CA VAL A 60 -12.03 16.55 30.90
C VAL A 60 -11.75 18.04 30.64
N PRO A 61 -12.34 18.68 29.62
CA PRO A 61 -12.32 20.13 29.49
C PRO A 61 -12.98 20.79 30.71
N VAL A 62 -12.61 22.05 31.00
CA VAL A 62 -13.22 22.79 32.12
C VAL A 62 -14.73 22.91 31.90
N GLN A 63 -15.51 22.50 32.90
CA GLN A 63 -16.94 22.31 32.75
C GLN A 63 -17.65 23.65 32.46
N GLY A 64 -18.46 23.69 31.39
CA GLY A 64 -19.18 24.90 30.97
C GLY A 64 -18.32 25.98 30.29
N MET A 65 -17.03 25.72 30.06
CA MET A 65 -16.13 26.67 29.39
C MET A 65 -16.33 26.64 27.87
N PRO A 66 -16.53 27.80 27.19
CA PRO A 66 -16.46 27.86 25.73
C PRO A 66 -15.00 27.60 25.28
N PRO A 67 -14.75 26.83 24.22
CA PRO A 67 -13.38 26.45 23.84
C PRO A 67 -12.44 27.64 23.62
N GLU A 68 -12.95 28.76 23.11
CA GLU A 68 -12.20 30.00 22.87
C GLU A 68 -11.63 30.62 24.16
N ALA A 69 -12.24 30.32 25.32
CA ALA A 69 -11.77 30.81 26.62
C ALA A 69 -10.64 29.95 27.22
N ALA A 70 -10.34 28.77 26.66
CA ALA A 70 -9.38 27.84 27.26
C ALA A 70 -7.97 28.45 27.44
N MET A 71 -7.50 29.22 26.44
CA MET A 71 -6.18 29.85 26.49
C MET A 71 -6.05 30.94 27.58
N SER A 72 -7.15 31.56 28.01
CA SER A 72 -7.12 32.54 29.10
C SER A 72 -7.22 31.89 30.50
N HIS A 73 -7.38 30.57 30.56
CA HIS A 73 -7.59 29.77 31.78
C HIS A 73 -6.67 28.55 31.84
N ILE A 74 -5.46 28.63 31.26
CA ILE A 74 -4.48 27.53 31.23
C ILE A 74 -4.19 26.96 32.63
N ASP A 75 -4.15 27.82 33.65
CA ASP A 75 -3.95 27.40 35.04
C ASP A 75 -4.99 26.39 35.52
N ALA A 76 -6.25 26.52 35.10
CA ALA A 76 -7.30 25.56 35.45
C ALA A 76 -7.00 24.17 34.88
N PHE A 77 -6.45 24.10 33.66
CA PHE A 77 -6.05 22.84 33.02
C PHE A 77 -4.82 22.23 33.70
N ILE A 78 -3.79 23.04 33.97
CA ILE A 78 -2.57 22.58 34.67
C ILE A 78 -2.93 22.06 36.05
N LYS A 79 -3.71 22.83 36.82
CA LYS A 79 -4.08 22.48 38.19
C LYS A 79 -4.97 21.26 38.28
N SER A 80 -5.95 21.15 37.37
CA SER A 80 -6.77 19.95 37.25
C SER A 80 -5.90 18.72 37.00
N GLN A 81 -4.90 18.82 36.13
CA GLN A 81 -4.02 17.70 35.84
C GLN A 81 -3.03 17.41 36.97
N HIS A 82 -2.55 18.44 37.64
CA HIS A 82 -1.66 18.30 38.80
C HIS A 82 -2.36 17.52 39.92
N MET A 83 -3.62 17.83 40.20
CA MET A 83 -4.45 17.07 41.15
C MET A 83 -4.59 15.61 40.76
N GLN A 84 -4.89 15.33 39.49
CA GLN A 84 -5.05 13.95 38.99
C GLN A 84 -3.78 13.12 39.12
N LEU A 85 -2.61 13.72 38.81
CA LEU A 85 -1.32 13.05 38.96
C LEU A 85 -0.92 12.88 40.42
N MET A 86 -1.26 13.81 41.31
CA MET A 86 -0.97 13.68 42.74
C MET A 86 -1.86 12.64 43.43
N ALA A 87 -3.10 12.48 42.97
CA ALA A 87 -4.00 11.42 43.44
C ALA A 87 -3.55 10.02 42.96
N HIS A 88 -2.90 9.95 41.79
CA HIS A 88 -2.43 8.70 41.18
C HIS A 88 -0.97 8.84 40.70
N PRO A 89 0.00 9.00 41.63
CA PRO A 89 1.37 9.32 41.27
C PRO A 89 2.06 8.13 40.59
N PRO A 90 2.72 8.34 39.44
CA PRO A 90 3.55 7.30 38.84
C PRO A 90 4.70 6.90 39.79
N ALA A 91 5.03 5.62 39.80
CA ALA A 91 6.05 5.08 40.70
C ALA A 91 7.41 5.79 40.50
N GLY A 92 8.03 6.22 41.62
CA GLY A 92 9.35 6.84 41.63
C GLY A 92 9.41 8.28 41.11
N TRP A 93 8.27 8.95 40.92
CA TRP A 93 8.25 10.36 40.50
C TRP A 93 8.30 11.30 41.70
N THR A 94 9.13 12.34 41.59
CA THR A 94 9.20 13.41 42.59
C THR A 94 8.03 14.39 42.40
N PRO A 95 7.63 15.15 43.44
CA PRO A 95 6.63 16.21 43.30
C PRO A 95 6.99 17.24 42.22
N ASP A 96 8.28 17.58 42.09
CA ASP A 96 8.77 18.49 41.06
C ASP A 96 8.52 17.94 39.64
N ARG A 97 8.85 16.66 39.40
CA ARG A 97 8.54 15.98 38.13
C ARG A 97 7.04 15.95 37.87
N ILE A 98 6.21 15.70 38.88
CA ILE A 98 4.73 15.70 38.74
C ILE A 98 4.24 17.08 38.31
N LYS A 99 4.69 18.17 38.95
CA LYS A 99 4.36 19.55 38.58
C LYS A 99 4.75 19.83 37.13
N LYS A 100 5.97 19.46 36.74
CA LYS A 100 6.51 19.67 35.40
C LYS A 100 5.68 18.99 34.31
N ILE A 101 5.27 17.75 34.54
CA ILE A 101 4.41 16.99 33.63
C ILE A 101 2.98 17.54 33.62
N ALA A 102 2.47 18.01 34.76
CA ALA A 102 1.17 18.67 34.82
C ALA A 102 1.14 19.98 33.99
N ILE A 103 2.21 20.78 34.04
CA ILE A 103 2.37 21.98 33.21
C ILE A 103 2.29 21.61 31.72
N CYS A 104 3.05 20.59 31.31
CA CYS A 104 3.08 20.12 29.93
C CYS A 104 1.68 19.67 29.45
N LEU A 105 1.05 18.76 30.18
CA LEU A 105 -0.27 18.23 29.84
C LEU A 105 -1.35 19.32 29.84
N GLY A 106 -1.36 20.19 30.86
CA GLY A 106 -2.34 21.25 31.01
C GLY A 106 -2.30 22.25 29.85
N ILE A 107 -1.10 22.69 29.47
CA ILE A 107 -0.91 23.57 28.30
C ILE A 107 -1.37 22.89 27.02
N SER A 108 -0.93 21.66 26.76
CA SER A 108 -1.30 20.97 25.55
C SER A 108 -2.81 20.75 25.43
N ARG A 109 -3.50 20.51 26.55
CA ARG A 109 -4.96 20.36 26.60
C ARG A 109 -5.71 21.67 26.42
N ALA A 110 -5.22 22.76 27.00
CA ALA A 110 -5.81 24.09 26.80
C ALA A 110 -5.67 24.54 25.33
N VAL A 111 -4.48 24.35 24.74
CA VAL A 111 -4.22 24.64 23.32
C VAL A 111 -5.07 23.75 22.42
N ALA A 112 -5.14 22.45 22.71
CA ALA A 112 -6.00 21.52 21.97
C ALA A 112 -7.45 21.97 22.01
N THR A 113 -7.95 22.34 23.20
CA THR A 113 -9.33 22.82 23.40
C THR A 113 -9.61 24.05 22.55
N ALA A 114 -8.78 25.09 22.64
CA ALA A 114 -9.00 26.33 21.89
C ALA A 114 -8.86 26.13 20.38
N ASN A 115 -7.85 25.38 19.93
CA ASN A 115 -7.52 25.28 18.51
C ASN A 115 -8.41 24.29 17.75
N HIS A 116 -8.85 23.22 18.41
CA HIS A 116 -9.68 22.17 17.80
C HIS A 116 -11.12 22.17 18.31
N ARG A 117 -11.49 23.17 19.12
CA ARG A 117 -12.83 23.33 19.72
C ARG A 117 -13.30 22.10 20.50
N ILE A 118 -12.39 21.46 21.24
CA ILE A 118 -12.66 20.23 21.97
C ILE A 118 -13.78 20.44 22.98
N GLN A 119 -14.78 19.58 22.92
CA GLN A 119 -15.89 19.49 23.87
C GLN A 119 -15.86 18.17 24.62
N LEU A 120 -16.72 18.02 25.62
CA LEU A 120 -16.83 16.77 26.40
C LEU A 120 -17.16 15.56 25.51
N SER A 121 -17.97 15.75 24.46
CA SER A 121 -18.31 14.72 23.48
C SER A 121 -17.10 14.22 22.68
N ASP A 122 -16.05 15.03 22.58
CA ASP A 122 -14.83 14.69 21.84
C ASP A 122 -13.83 13.89 22.68
N ILE A 123 -14.13 13.64 23.96
CA ILE A 123 -13.31 12.82 24.85
C ILE A 123 -13.89 11.40 24.95
N ILE A 124 -13.02 10.41 24.81
CA ILE A 124 -13.31 8.98 24.99
C ILE A 124 -13.95 8.77 26.37
N PRO A 125 -15.18 8.24 26.46
CA PRO A 125 -15.92 8.14 27.73
C PRO A 125 -15.15 7.47 28.88
N GLU A 126 -14.38 6.43 28.58
CA GLU A 126 -13.60 5.64 29.54
C GLU A 126 -12.31 6.34 30.01
N GLU A 127 -11.88 7.41 29.34
CA GLU A 127 -10.68 8.19 29.68
C GLU A 127 -11.04 9.59 30.23
N ARG A 128 -12.28 9.78 30.67
CA ARG A 128 -12.77 11.03 31.27
C ARG A 128 -12.37 11.11 32.74
N ALA A 129 -11.75 12.23 33.11
CA ALA A 129 -11.46 12.56 34.51
C ALA A 129 -12.69 13.16 35.20
N SER A 130 -12.71 13.11 36.53
CA SER A 130 -13.63 13.92 37.34
C SER A 130 -13.33 15.40 37.14
N PRO A 131 -14.34 16.26 36.88
CA PRO A 131 -14.13 17.69 36.71
C PRO A 131 -13.68 18.32 38.02
N VAL A 132 -12.76 19.29 37.93
CA VAL A 132 -12.25 20.03 39.10
C VAL A 132 -12.83 21.46 39.15
N PHE A 133 -13.03 22.07 37.98
CA PHE A 133 -13.47 23.46 37.85
C PHE A 133 -14.71 23.60 36.96
N ASN A 134 -15.60 24.50 37.36
CA ASN A 134 -16.69 25.07 36.57
C ASN A 134 -16.29 26.45 36.05
N TYR A 135 -16.60 26.74 34.80
CA TYR A 135 -16.46 28.07 34.23
C TYR A 135 -17.65 28.95 34.56
N ARG A 136 -17.36 30.19 34.96
CA ARG A 136 -18.33 31.27 35.10
C ARG A 136 -18.12 32.27 33.97
N PRO A 137 -19.16 32.51 33.14
CA PRO A 137 -19.11 33.52 32.11
C PRO A 137 -18.74 34.90 32.65
N LEU A 138 -18.24 35.74 31.76
CA LEU A 138 -17.83 37.11 32.04
C LEU A 138 -18.94 37.90 32.78
N ALA A 139 -18.65 38.37 33.99
CA ALA A 139 -19.50 39.34 34.67
C ALA A 139 -19.41 40.72 33.98
N ALA A 140 -20.48 41.51 34.05
CA ALA A 140 -20.51 42.85 33.46
C ALA A 140 -19.34 43.70 33.99
N GLY A 141 -18.44 44.14 33.09
CA GLY A 141 -17.25 44.94 33.42
C GLY A 141 -15.95 44.16 33.65
N ALA A 142 -15.97 42.83 33.64
CA ALA A 142 -14.76 42.01 33.70
C ALA A 142 -14.10 41.86 32.31
N THR A 143 -12.80 41.53 32.28
CA THR A 143 -12.03 41.29 31.04
C THR A 143 -11.92 39.81 30.67
N LYS A 144 -12.14 38.89 31.62
CA LYS A 144 -12.23 37.44 31.40
C LYS A 144 -13.20 36.79 32.39
N GLY A 145 -13.74 35.63 32.02
CA GLY A 145 -14.53 34.80 32.94
C GLY A 145 -13.69 34.29 34.11
N THR A 146 -14.32 33.58 35.04
CA THR A 146 -13.64 32.99 36.20
C THR A 146 -13.90 31.49 36.27
N THR A 147 -13.12 30.80 37.09
CA THR A 147 -13.32 29.38 37.40
C THR A 147 -13.63 29.19 38.87
N GLU A 148 -14.64 28.38 39.17
CA GLU A 148 -15.02 27.98 40.52
C GLU A 148 -14.77 26.49 40.70
N ILE A 149 -14.46 26.06 41.92
CA ILE A 149 -14.28 24.63 42.23
C ILE A 149 -15.65 23.94 42.14
N VAL A 150 -15.72 22.75 41.54
CA VAL A 150 -16.97 22.00 41.41
C VAL A 150 -17.53 21.60 42.80
N PRO A 151 -18.85 21.55 42.98
CA PRO A 151 -19.46 20.94 44.15
C PRO A 151 -19.21 19.42 44.10
N GLY A 152 -18.75 18.82 45.21
CA GLY A 152 -18.57 17.36 45.33
C GLY A 152 -17.13 16.88 45.51
N LEU A 153 -16.13 17.76 45.41
CA LEU A 153 -14.77 17.42 45.85
C LEU A 153 -14.70 17.29 47.38
N SER A 154 -13.85 16.37 47.86
CA SER A 154 -13.50 16.25 49.28
C SER A 154 -12.87 17.53 49.81
N ASP A 155 -12.86 17.72 51.13
CA ASP A 155 -12.31 18.94 51.73
C ASP A 155 -10.80 19.10 51.45
N GLU A 156 -10.06 17.99 51.38
CA GLU A 156 -8.63 17.97 51.01
C GLU A 156 -8.41 18.38 49.54
N GLU A 157 -9.17 17.79 48.61
CA GLU A 157 -9.12 18.16 47.19
C GLU A 157 -9.52 19.61 46.97
N ARG A 158 -10.52 20.11 47.71
CA ARG A 158 -10.96 21.51 47.65
C ARG A 158 -9.90 22.46 48.16
N ALA A 159 -9.23 22.13 49.28
CA ALA A 159 -8.13 22.91 49.80
C ALA A 159 -6.99 22.99 48.78
N PHE A 160 -6.63 21.86 48.15
CA PHE A 160 -5.62 21.83 47.10
C PHE A 160 -6.06 22.64 45.86
N ALA A 161 -7.31 22.47 45.42
CA ALA A 161 -7.90 23.19 44.30
C ALA A 161 -8.04 24.71 44.55
N ALA A 162 -7.91 25.16 45.80
CA ALA A 162 -7.92 26.58 46.17
C ALA A 162 -6.51 27.21 46.18
N LEU A 163 -5.44 26.44 46.37
CA LEU A 163 -4.05 26.97 46.48
C LEU A 163 -3.56 27.62 45.17
N PRO A 164 -3.05 28.86 45.17
CA PRO A 164 -2.54 29.47 43.95
C PRO A 164 -1.40 28.63 43.34
N MET A 165 -1.37 28.52 42.01
CA MET A 165 -0.31 27.82 41.30
C MET A 165 0.76 28.83 40.89
N GLU A 166 1.91 28.78 41.55
CA GLU A 166 3.02 29.68 41.26
C GLU A 166 4.00 29.05 40.28
N TYR A 167 4.48 29.88 39.35
CA TYR A 167 5.44 29.49 38.32
C TYR A 167 6.73 30.28 38.45
N THR A 168 7.87 29.60 38.37
CA THR A 168 9.17 30.26 38.25
C THR A 168 9.30 30.93 36.88
N ASP A 169 10.29 31.81 36.72
CA ASP A 169 10.51 32.47 35.44
C ASP A 169 11.00 31.49 34.36
N GLU A 170 11.73 30.44 34.76
CA GLU A 170 12.10 29.32 33.88
C GLU A 170 10.86 28.54 33.43
N GLU A 171 9.93 28.25 34.35
CA GLU A 171 8.67 27.59 34.00
C GLU A 171 7.85 28.43 33.02
N LYS A 172 7.66 29.73 33.28
CA LYS A 172 6.93 30.63 32.36
C LYS A 172 7.57 30.66 30.97
N ALA A 173 8.90 30.68 30.90
CA ALA A 173 9.63 30.66 29.64
C ALA A 173 9.40 29.33 28.89
N ALA A 174 9.47 28.18 29.58
CA ALA A 174 9.16 26.88 29.01
C ALA A 174 7.69 26.76 28.57
N MET A 175 6.75 27.29 29.35
CA MET A 175 5.32 27.32 29.04
C MET A 175 5.04 28.01 27.69
N ALA A 176 5.70 29.14 27.42
CA ALA A 176 5.56 29.85 26.14
C ALA A 176 6.03 29.03 24.93
N VAL A 177 7.05 28.18 25.11
CA VAL A 177 7.52 27.25 24.07
C VAL A 177 6.55 26.07 23.90
N LEU A 178 6.08 25.50 25.02
CA LEU A 178 5.12 24.40 25.03
C LEU A 178 3.79 24.77 24.35
N MET A 179 3.31 26.00 24.51
CA MET A 179 2.09 26.48 23.82
C MET A 179 2.22 26.38 22.30
N ARG A 180 3.36 26.83 21.74
CA ARG A 180 3.65 26.75 20.30
C ARG A 180 3.77 25.30 19.82
N CYS A 181 4.47 24.47 20.58
CA CYS A 181 4.63 23.05 20.27
C CYS A 181 3.29 22.30 20.27
N SER A 182 2.37 22.67 21.17
CA SER A 182 1.09 21.99 21.38
C SER A 182 0.12 22.13 20.21
N LEU A 183 0.30 23.14 19.35
CA LEU A 183 -0.45 23.28 18.10
C LEU A 183 -0.26 22.08 17.17
N ALA A 184 0.87 21.37 17.27
CA ALA A 184 1.19 20.23 16.44
C ALA A 184 0.66 18.89 17.01
N THR A 185 0.27 18.82 18.28
CA THR A 185 0.04 17.54 18.97
C THR A 185 -1.09 16.73 18.32
N ILE A 186 -2.31 17.27 18.23
CA ILE A 186 -3.45 16.60 17.61
C ILE A 186 -3.19 16.23 16.14
N PRO A 187 -2.74 17.14 15.25
CA PRO A 187 -2.53 16.79 13.85
C PRO A 187 -1.40 15.76 13.66
N LEU A 188 -0.34 15.79 14.46
CA LEU A 188 0.73 14.79 14.36
C LEU A 188 0.33 13.43 14.96
N GLN A 189 -0.48 13.40 16.03
CA GLN A 189 -1.08 12.16 16.50
C GLN A 189 -2.00 11.55 15.43
N GLY A 190 -2.81 12.38 14.77
CA GLY A 190 -3.63 11.94 13.64
C GLY A 190 -2.79 11.41 12.47
N TYR A 191 -1.71 12.10 12.11
CA TYR A 191 -0.75 11.62 11.12
C TYR A 191 -0.13 10.27 11.52
N SER A 192 0.28 10.13 12.78
CA SER A 192 0.88 8.90 13.29
C SER A 192 -0.10 7.72 13.28
N LEU A 193 -1.38 7.97 13.61
CA LEU A 193 -2.44 6.96 13.48
C LEU A 193 -2.60 6.49 12.03
N VAL A 194 -2.64 7.43 11.07
CA VAL A 194 -2.76 7.10 9.63
C VAL A 194 -1.56 6.29 9.12
N VAL A 195 -0.35 6.60 9.57
CA VAL A 195 0.88 6.00 9.02
C VAL A 195 1.35 4.76 9.78
N CYS A 196 1.07 4.68 11.07
CA CYS A 196 1.64 3.67 11.97
C CYS A 196 0.59 2.95 12.84
N GLY A 197 -0.69 3.35 12.79
CA GLY A 197 -1.75 2.77 13.63
C GLY A 197 -1.56 3.05 15.13
N GLN A 198 -0.78 4.06 15.50
CA GLN A 198 -0.47 4.42 16.90
C GLN A 198 -0.45 5.94 17.05
N HIS A 199 -0.90 6.45 18.20
CA HIS A 199 -0.89 7.89 18.50
C HIS A 199 0.52 8.49 18.46
N TYR A 200 1.50 7.73 18.96
CA TYR A 200 2.91 8.10 18.97
C TYR A 200 3.77 6.83 19.14
N LEU A 201 4.88 6.78 18.41
CA LEU A 201 5.97 5.83 18.61
C LEU A 201 7.25 6.61 18.91
N SER A 202 7.93 6.26 20.01
CA SER A 202 9.16 6.90 20.48
C SER A 202 10.42 6.43 19.73
N ASP A 203 10.35 5.28 19.05
CA ASP A 203 11.48 4.71 18.32
C ASP A 203 11.98 5.64 17.20
N LYS A 204 13.29 5.97 17.24
CA LYS A 204 13.95 6.94 16.35
C LYS A 204 13.89 6.57 14.87
N GLY A 205 13.76 5.29 14.53
CA GLY A 205 13.66 4.82 13.15
C GLY A 205 12.30 5.11 12.51
N THR A 206 11.25 5.23 13.32
CA THR A 206 9.87 5.32 12.86
C THR A 206 9.53 6.65 12.18
N ARG A 207 8.57 6.62 11.25
CA ARG A 207 8.02 7.85 10.64
C ARG A 207 7.27 8.71 11.65
N SER A 208 6.58 8.09 12.61
CA SER A 208 5.98 8.76 13.76
C SER A 208 7.02 9.64 14.44
N ARG A 209 8.09 9.05 15.01
CA ARG A 209 9.07 9.79 15.79
C ARG A 209 9.72 10.92 14.99
N LYS A 210 10.01 10.71 13.71
CA LYS A 210 10.60 11.73 12.82
C LYS A 210 9.72 12.97 12.66
N ALA A 211 8.40 12.80 12.65
CA ALA A 211 7.44 13.90 12.55
C ALA A 211 7.42 14.75 13.83
N PHE A 212 7.29 14.11 15.00
CA PHE A 212 7.34 14.81 16.29
C PHE A 212 8.72 15.44 16.56
N ALA A 213 9.81 14.74 16.20
CA ALA A 213 11.17 15.26 16.30
C ALA A 213 11.40 16.52 15.46
N ALA A 214 10.60 16.73 14.40
CA ALA A 214 10.70 17.95 13.60
C ALA A 214 10.24 19.18 14.39
N VAL A 215 9.21 19.04 15.22
CA VAL A 215 8.73 20.09 16.14
C VAL A 215 9.74 20.33 17.26
N GLU A 216 10.27 19.26 17.84
CA GLU A 216 11.32 19.37 18.88
C GLU A 216 12.57 20.08 18.34
N ARG A 217 13.05 19.73 17.15
CA ARG A 217 14.18 20.44 16.52
C ARG A 217 13.88 21.91 16.27
N GLN A 218 12.61 22.26 16.06
CA GLN A 218 12.21 23.64 15.83
C GLN A 218 12.25 24.48 17.10
N PHE A 219 11.79 23.92 18.23
CA PHE A 219 11.51 24.70 19.43
C PHE A 219 12.33 24.31 20.66
N TRP A 220 12.72 23.04 20.79
CA TRP A 220 13.39 22.52 22.00
C TRP A 220 14.89 22.82 22.05
N GLY A 221 15.43 23.44 20.99
CA GLY A 221 16.76 24.04 21.01
C GLY A 221 16.79 25.43 21.67
N GLU A 222 15.64 26.06 21.93
CA GLU A 222 15.57 27.36 22.60
C GLU A 222 16.09 27.24 24.04
N PRO A 223 17.01 28.13 24.51
CA PRO A 223 17.58 28.05 25.86
C PRO A 223 16.51 27.96 26.96
N ALA A 224 15.41 28.70 26.79
CA ALA A 224 14.27 28.75 27.70
C ALA A 224 13.67 27.38 28.06
N ILE A 225 13.59 26.44 27.11
CA ILE A 225 13.02 25.11 27.35
C ILE A 225 14.09 24.03 27.50
N LYS A 226 15.26 24.20 26.89
CA LYS A 226 16.30 23.17 26.87
C LYS A 226 16.74 22.78 28.28
N ASP A 227 17.03 23.78 29.12
CA ASP A 227 17.46 23.56 30.51
C ASP A 227 16.29 23.05 31.36
N TRP A 228 15.10 23.59 31.11
CA TRP A 228 13.88 23.12 31.76
C TRP A 228 13.61 21.65 31.47
N LEU A 229 13.77 21.14 30.24
CA LEU A 229 13.57 19.72 29.93
C LEU A 229 14.50 18.83 30.77
N GLY A 230 15.81 19.12 30.77
CA GLY A 230 16.82 18.46 31.58
C GLY A 230 16.76 16.92 31.49
N ALA A 231 16.83 16.26 32.66
CA ALA A 231 16.78 14.81 32.78
C ALA A 231 15.39 14.20 32.51
N ASP A 232 14.32 15.01 32.43
CA ASP A 232 12.94 14.54 32.27
C ASP A 232 12.46 14.60 30.80
N ILE A 233 13.36 14.84 29.85
CA ILE A 233 13.01 15.02 28.43
C ILE A 233 12.18 13.85 27.87
N GLU A 234 12.49 12.62 28.26
CA GLU A 234 11.77 11.43 27.77
C GLU A 234 10.34 11.38 28.34
N GLN A 235 10.17 11.69 29.62
CA GLN A 235 8.86 11.75 30.26
C GLN A 235 8.02 12.91 29.70
N ILE A 236 8.66 14.03 29.35
CA ILE A 236 7.98 15.18 28.72
C ILE A 236 7.60 14.85 27.27
N GLN A 237 8.44 14.14 26.51
CA GLN A 237 8.06 13.65 25.17
C GLN A 237 6.84 12.73 25.24
N ASP A 238 6.87 11.77 26.17
CA ASP A 238 5.75 10.85 26.38
C ASP A 238 4.48 11.58 26.86
N ALA A 239 4.61 12.51 27.79
CA ALA A 239 3.50 13.34 28.25
C ALA A 239 2.90 14.19 27.11
N MET A 240 3.74 14.88 26.36
CA MET A 240 3.32 15.83 25.34
C MET A 240 2.78 15.14 24.08
N TRP A 241 3.52 14.16 23.55
CA TRP A 241 3.23 13.57 22.25
C TRP A 241 2.29 12.39 22.31
N LEU A 242 2.23 11.69 23.45
CA LEU A 242 1.27 10.60 23.66
C LEU A 242 0.13 11.05 24.58
N LYS A 243 0.41 11.30 25.86
CA LYS A 243 -0.62 11.36 26.92
C LYS A 243 -1.49 12.62 26.90
N ALA A 244 -1.00 13.74 26.39
CA ALA A 244 -1.69 15.03 26.46
C ALA A 244 -3.09 14.99 25.83
N THR A 245 -3.17 14.46 24.61
CA THR A 245 -4.40 14.43 23.81
C THR A 245 -4.81 13.03 23.39
N HIS A 246 -4.21 11.98 23.97
CA HIS A 246 -4.67 10.61 23.73
C HIS A 246 -6.17 10.42 24.04
N PRO A 247 -6.73 10.97 25.14
CA PRO A 247 -8.16 10.88 25.44
C PRO A 247 -9.11 11.52 24.40
N VAL A 248 -8.59 12.30 23.46
CA VAL A 248 -9.39 12.87 22.37
C VAL A 248 -9.74 11.79 21.36
N ASN A 249 -10.99 11.78 20.90
CA ASN A 249 -11.50 10.90 19.88
C ASN A 249 -10.66 10.94 18.60
N VAL A 250 -10.44 9.75 18.03
CA VAL A 250 -9.65 9.56 16.80
C VAL A 250 -10.21 10.38 15.63
N THR A 251 -11.53 10.57 15.56
CA THR A 251 -12.20 11.36 14.52
C THR A 251 -11.71 12.80 14.47
N VAL A 252 -11.49 13.45 15.63
CA VAL A 252 -10.97 14.82 15.69
C VAL A 252 -9.52 14.88 15.20
N LYS A 253 -8.69 13.91 15.63
CA LYS A 253 -7.28 13.81 15.22
C LYS A 253 -7.15 13.59 13.71
N TYR A 254 -8.05 12.78 13.15
CA TYR A 254 -8.10 12.52 11.71
C TYR A 254 -8.52 13.76 10.91
N GLY A 255 -9.58 14.45 11.33
CA GLY A 255 -10.01 15.70 10.70
C GLY A 255 -8.90 16.75 10.71
N ALA A 256 -8.16 16.85 11.82
CA ALA A 256 -7.01 17.72 11.91
C ALA A 256 -5.88 17.31 10.94
N CYS A 257 -5.48 16.04 10.93
CA CYS A 257 -4.33 15.63 10.13
C CYS A 257 -4.60 15.64 8.62
N THR A 258 -5.85 15.59 8.17
CA THR A 258 -6.23 15.63 6.74
C THR A 258 -6.64 17.01 6.23
N SER A 259 -6.78 18.01 7.11
CA SER A 259 -7.19 19.36 6.72
C SER A 259 -6.06 20.15 6.05
N GLN A 260 -6.36 20.68 4.87
CA GLN A 260 -5.49 21.60 4.15
C GLN A 260 -5.51 23.00 4.79
N GLU A 261 -6.64 23.42 5.34
CA GLU A 261 -6.78 24.68 6.06
C GLU A 261 -5.91 24.68 7.32
N LEU A 262 -5.93 23.60 8.10
CA LEU A 262 -5.11 23.48 9.30
C LEU A 262 -3.62 23.50 8.96
N LYS A 263 -3.21 22.89 7.84
CA LYS A 263 -1.83 23.01 7.34
C LYS A 263 -1.44 24.47 7.16
N VAL A 264 -2.28 25.28 6.51
CA VAL A 264 -2.02 26.71 6.30
C VAL A 264 -1.95 27.44 7.65
N GLN A 265 -2.87 27.15 8.58
CA GLN A 265 -2.87 27.73 9.91
C GLN A 265 -1.58 27.43 10.68
N LEU A 266 -1.07 26.19 10.63
CA LEU A 266 0.20 25.82 11.27
C LEU A 266 1.40 26.56 10.66
N VAL A 267 1.42 26.75 9.34
CA VAL A 267 2.46 27.58 8.69
C VAL A 267 2.38 29.02 9.19
N THR A 268 1.18 29.61 9.22
CA THR A 268 0.96 30.99 9.71
C THR A 268 1.32 31.15 11.18
N ALA A 269 1.06 30.14 12.01
CA ALA A 269 1.42 30.12 13.43
C ALA A 269 2.92 29.86 13.68
N GLY A 270 3.74 29.75 12.63
CA GLY A 270 5.17 29.52 12.74
C GLY A 270 5.55 28.07 13.06
N VAL A 271 4.67 27.09 12.87
CA VAL A 271 4.89 25.66 13.13
C VAL A 271 5.10 24.89 11.82
N GLY A 272 5.87 25.48 10.90
CA GLY A 272 6.02 24.99 9.52
C GLY A 272 6.62 23.58 9.40
N LEU A 273 7.48 23.15 10.33
CA LEU A 273 8.04 21.79 10.29
C LEU A 273 7.00 20.71 10.61
N ALA A 274 5.96 21.02 11.41
CA ALA A 274 4.81 20.13 11.59
C ALA A 274 3.92 20.12 10.33
N ALA A 275 3.64 21.31 9.78
CA ALA A 275 2.78 21.47 8.60
C ALA A 275 3.30 20.72 7.35
N ALA A 276 4.62 20.51 7.26
CA ALA A 276 5.24 19.72 6.19
C ALA A 276 4.76 18.26 6.12
N TRP A 277 4.18 17.73 7.21
CA TRP A 277 3.64 16.36 7.28
C TRP A 277 2.16 16.27 6.91
N LEU A 278 1.49 17.41 6.70
CA LEU A 278 0.07 17.50 6.39
C LEU A 278 -0.18 17.87 4.92
N PRO A 279 -1.34 17.51 4.34
CA PRO A 279 -2.32 16.58 4.88
C PRO A 279 -1.75 15.15 4.94
N ALA A 280 -2.13 14.40 5.97
CA ALA A 280 -1.73 13.02 6.16
C ALA A 280 -2.41 12.15 5.10
N MET A 281 -1.62 11.68 4.15
CA MET A 281 -2.04 10.72 3.13
C MET A 281 -1.28 9.41 3.31
N GLU A 282 -1.95 8.29 2.99
CA GLU A 282 -1.33 6.98 2.88
C GLU A 282 -0.12 7.03 1.94
N PRO A 283 0.96 6.27 2.21
CA PRO A 283 2.16 6.29 1.40
C PRO A 283 1.92 6.03 -0.09
N GLU A 284 1.00 5.13 -0.42
CA GLU A 284 0.61 4.74 -1.77
C GLU A 284 -0.10 5.87 -2.48
N VAL A 285 -1.08 6.49 -1.81
CA VAL A 285 -1.81 7.66 -2.31
C VAL A 285 -0.86 8.82 -2.53
N ARG A 286 0.04 9.08 -1.58
CA ARG A 286 1.08 10.11 -1.70
C ARG A 286 2.00 9.84 -2.88
N ALA A 287 2.44 8.60 -3.09
CA ALA A 287 3.25 8.24 -4.24
C ALA A 287 2.47 8.47 -5.55
N GLY A 288 1.21 8.06 -5.62
CA GLY A 288 0.32 8.31 -6.75
C GLY A 288 0.16 9.80 -7.06
N THR A 289 -0.14 10.61 -6.04
CA THR A 289 -0.24 12.08 -6.18
C THR A 289 1.08 12.70 -6.62
N CYS A 290 2.23 12.23 -6.11
CA CYS A 290 3.54 12.70 -6.58
C CYS A 290 3.80 12.33 -8.04
N TYR A 291 3.35 11.16 -8.49
CA TYR A 291 3.51 10.74 -9.89
C TYR A 291 2.63 11.61 -10.79
N ILE A 292 1.37 11.84 -10.43
CA ILE A 292 0.45 12.73 -11.15
C ILE A 292 1.08 14.12 -11.30
N ALA A 293 1.54 14.72 -10.19
CA ALA A 293 2.16 16.05 -10.21
C ALA A 293 3.43 16.11 -11.07
N LEU A 294 4.28 15.07 -11.01
CA LEU A 294 5.46 14.96 -11.87
C LEU A 294 5.06 14.88 -13.35
N PHE A 295 4.09 14.04 -13.67
CA PHE A 295 3.59 13.85 -15.02
C PHE A 295 2.94 15.12 -15.56
N ASP A 296 2.18 15.85 -14.76
CA ASP A 296 1.57 17.13 -15.13
C ASP A 296 2.61 18.20 -15.48
N VAL A 297 3.71 18.26 -14.73
CA VAL A 297 4.82 19.17 -15.04
C VAL A 297 5.47 18.84 -16.38
N LEU A 298 5.60 17.56 -16.72
CA LEU A 298 6.22 17.12 -17.97
C LEU A 298 5.25 17.04 -19.16
N ARG A 299 3.94 16.96 -18.91
CA ARG A 299 2.90 16.74 -19.92
C ARG A 299 2.93 17.78 -21.05
N PRO A 300 2.99 19.10 -20.80
CA PRO A 300 3.04 20.08 -21.88
C PRO A 300 4.28 19.89 -22.76
N LEU A 301 5.41 19.58 -22.13
CA LEU A 301 6.68 19.37 -22.81
C LEU A 301 6.62 18.12 -23.70
N PHE A 302 6.11 17.00 -23.19
CA PHE A 302 5.98 15.77 -23.99
C PHE A 302 4.95 15.91 -25.12
N GLN A 303 3.82 16.58 -24.88
CA GLN A 303 2.82 16.86 -25.91
C GLN A 303 3.37 17.69 -27.07
N MET A 304 4.23 18.66 -26.79
CA MET A 304 4.93 19.43 -27.83
C MET A 304 5.77 18.55 -28.76
N PHE A 305 6.17 17.35 -28.31
CA PHE A 305 7.00 16.42 -29.07
C PHE A 305 6.20 15.24 -29.65
N GLY A 306 4.86 15.28 -29.62
CA GLY A 306 4.02 14.15 -30.04
C GLY A 306 4.04 12.97 -29.06
N GLY A 307 4.55 13.21 -27.85
CA GLY A 307 4.50 12.31 -26.71
C GLY A 307 3.16 12.40 -25.97
N VAL A 308 2.69 11.30 -25.37
CA VAL A 308 1.50 11.30 -24.51
C VAL A 308 1.80 10.67 -23.16
N VAL A 309 1.53 11.39 -22.08
CA VAL A 309 1.52 10.86 -20.71
C VAL A 309 0.09 10.95 -20.18
N LYS A 310 -0.50 9.80 -19.83
CA LYS A 310 -1.85 9.72 -19.28
C LYS A 310 -1.82 9.45 -17.78
N THR A 311 -2.59 10.23 -17.02
CA THR A 311 -2.73 10.11 -15.56
C THR A 311 -4.14 9.71 -15.14
N ASP A 312 -5.10 9.71 -16.07
CA ASP A 312 -6.54 9.58 -15.81
C ASP A 312 -6.89 8.40 -14.89
N LEU A 313 -6.23 7.24 -15.07
CA LEU A 313 -6.49 6.05 -14.27
C LEU A 313 -5.93 6.16 -12.85
N LEU A 314 -4.76 6.79 -12.70
CA LEU A 314 -4.13 7.03 -11.40
C LEU A 314 -4.85 8.14 -10.63
N GLU A 315 -5.29 9.19 -11.33
CA GLU A 315 -6.18 10.23 -10.79
C GLU A 315 -7.50 9.65 -10.31
N LEU A 316 -8.14 8.81 -11.14
CA LEU A 316 -9.36 8.11 -10.77
C LEU A 316 -9.15 7.23 -9.53
N ALA A 317 -8.03 6.49 -9.46
CA ALA A 317 -7.73 5.65 -8.31
C ALA A 317 -7.49 6.45 -7.03
N VAL A 318 -6.74 7.55 -7.09
CA VAL A 318 -6.52 8.46 -5.96
C VAL A 318 -7.84 9.11 -5.51
N ALA A 319 -8.66 9.58 -6.45
CA ALA A 319 -9.98 10.15 -6.15
C ALA A 319 -10.92 9.08 -5.55
N THR A 320 -10.83 7.83 -6.02
CA THR A 320 -11.60 6.72 -5.48
C THR A 320 -11.24 6.48 -4.01
N VAL A 321 -9.96 6.50 -3.64
CA VAL A 321 -9.56 6.41 -2.22
C VAL A 321 -10.21 7.53 -1.41
N GLN A 322 -10.19 8.76 -1.90
CA GLN A 322 -10.81 9.90 -1.21
C GLN A 322 -12.32 9.76 -1.05
N ALA A 323 -12.99 9.15 -2.03
CA ALA A 323 -14.42 8.88 -2.01
C ALA A 323 -14.84 7.74 -1.05
N TYR A 324 -13.91 6.88 -0.61
CA TYR A 324 -14.16 5.87 0.40
C TYR A 324 -13.78 6.38 1.80
N PRO A 325 -14.78 6.69 2.67
CA PRO A 325 -14.50 7.03 4.05
C PRO A 325 -13.90 5.84 4.79
N PHE A 326 -13.07 6.13 5.80
CA PHE A 326 -12.52 5.09 6.67
C PHE A 326 -13.64 4.32 7.38
N GLY A 327 -13.52 2.99 7.42
CA GLY A 327 -14.45 2.14 8.15
C GLY A 327 -15.84 1.97 7.56
N THR A 328 -16.04 2.42 6.33
CA THR A 328 -17.28 2.18 5.59
C THR A 328 -17.01 1.08 4.57
N GLU A 329 -17.61 -0.09 4.77
CA GLU A 329 -17.72 -1.10 3.70
C GLU A 329 -18.93 -0.74 2.83
N ASN A 330 -18.74 -0.67 1.49
CA ASN A 330 -19.82 -0.36 0.56
C ASN A 330 -20.60 0.92 0.92
N PRO A 331 -19.99 2.12 0.84
CA PRO A 331 -20.77 3.34 0.82
C PRO A 331 -21.83 3.20 -0.28
N ARG A 332 -23.11 3.29 0.11
CA ARG A 332 -24.28 3.10 -0.76
C ARG A 332 -24.33 4.07 -1.96
N GLU A 333 -23.35 4.98 -2.07
CA GLU A 333 -23.27 6.09 -3.02
C GLU A 333 -22.56 5.80 -4.35
N LEU A 334 -21.92 4.63 -4.56
CA LEU A 334 -21.35 4.30 -5.87
C LEU A 334 -22.38 3.69 -6.84
N GLN A 335 -23.62 4.20 -6.81
CA GLN A 335 -24.66 3.81 -7.77
C GLN A 335 -24.34 4.22 -9.22
N ASN A 336 -23.30 5.03 -9.44
CA ASN A 336 -22.74 5.37 -10.75
C ASN A 336 -21.21 5.19 -10.76
N ARG A 337 -20.74 3.96 -10.53
CA ARG A 337 -19.31 3.65 -10.50
C ARG A 337 -18.70 3.75 -11.90
N ASP A 338 -17.64 4.54 -12.06
CA ASP A 338 -16.88 4.59 -13.32
C ASP A 338 -16.42 3.17 -13.68
N LYS A 339 -16.70 2.73 -14.91
CA LYS A 339 -16.45 1.37 -15.40
C LYS A 339 -14.97 0.96 -15.33
N ARG A 340 -14.06 1.93 -15.20
CA ARG A 340 -12.61 1.70 -15.04
C ARG A 340 -12.22 1.32 -13.61
N ILE A 341 -13.10 1.51 -12.63
CA ILE A 341 -12.83 1.13 -11.23
C ILE A 341 -13.02 -0.40 -11.10
N PRO A 342 -12.00 -1.16 -10.69
CA PRO A 342 -12.08 -2.62 -10.56
C PRO A 342 -13.17 -3.07 -9.58
N LEU A 343 -13.92 -4.12 -9.91
CA LEU A 343 -15.07 -4.57 -9.11
C LEU A 343 -14.72 -4.85 -7.64
N ASN A 344 -13.52 -5.37 -7.38
CA ASN A 344 -13.01 -5.66 -6.03
C ASN A 344 -12.72 -4.42 -5.16
N VAL A 345 -12.72 -3.21 -5.71
CA VAL A 345 -12.50 -1.96 -4.96
C VAL A 345 -13.77 -1.53 -4.21
N VAL A 346 -14.14 -2.24 -3.15
CA VAL A 346 -15.40 -2.04 -2.40
C VAL A 346 -15.26 -1.22 -1.11
N ASN A 347 -14.03 -0.90 -0.73
CA ASN A 347 -13.70 -0.15 0.48
C ASN A 347 -12.38 0.61 0.30
N ARG A 348 -12.00 1.40 1.31
CA ARG A 348 -10.79 2.21 1.26
C ARG A 348 -9.52 1.37 1.13
N ARG A 349 -9.41 0.23 1.83
CA ARG A 349 -8.24 -0.68 1.72
C ARG A 349 -8.04 -1.16 0.29
N THR A 350 -9.09 -1.67 -0.34
CA THR A 350 -9.03 -2.17 -1.73
C THR A 350 -8.77 -1.03 -2.71
N ALA A 351 -9.27 0.18 -2.45
CA ALA A 351 -8.93 1.38 -3.23
C ALA A 351 -7.44 1.77 -3.09
N VAL A 352 -6.89 1.77 -1.87
CA VAL A 352 -5.45 2.03 -1.63
C VAL A 352 -4.60 0.96 -2.28
N HIS A 353 -5.00 -0.31 -2.21
CA HIS A 353 -4.33 -1.40 -2.90
C HIS A 353 -4.34 -1.22 -4.43
N TRP A 354 -5.45 -0.74 -4.99
CA TRP A 354 -5.53 -0.41 -6.41
C TRP A 354 -4.57 0.72 -6.79
N VAL A 355 -4.48 1.78 -5.98
CA VAL A 355 -3.45 2.83 -6.15
C VAL A 355 -2.04 2.23 -6.07
N SER A 356 -1.77 1.38 -5.08
CA SER A 356 -0.48 0.69 -4.93
C SER A 356 -0.09 -0.09 -6.18
N SER A 357 -1.03 -0.88 -6.72
CA SER A 357 -0.85 -1.62 -7.97
C SER A 357 -0.53 -0.70 -9.15
N LEU A 358 -1.21 0.44 -9.27
CA LEU A 358 -0.93 1.42 -10.32
C LEU A 358 0.44 2.09 -10.13
N VAL A 359 0.78 2.50 -8.90
CA VAL A 359 2.07 3.12 -8.57
C VAL A 359 3.23 2.16 -8.85
N ASN A 360 3.11 0.89 -8.47
CA ASN A 360 4.15 -0.11 -8.68
C ASN A 360 4.33 -0.43 -10.16
N ARG A 361 3.23 -0.66 -10.89
CA ARG A 361 3.28 -0.90 -12.35
C ARG A 361 3.93 0.25 -13.12
N ASN A 362 3.74 1.49 -12.65
CA ASN A 362 4.28 2.68 -13.30
C ASN A 362 5.59 3.18 -12.68
N ALA A 363 6.19 2.46 -11.71
CA ALA A 363 7.36 2.94 -10.98
C ALA A 363 8.57 3.19 -11.88
N LYS A 364 8.82 2.31 -12.85
CA LYS A 364 9.91 2.46 -13.83
C LYS A 364 9.74 3.72 -14.67
N ILE A 365 8.52 3.94 -15.16
CA ILE A 365 8.20 5.10 -16.01
C ILE A 365 8.25 6.40 -15.20
N ALA A 366 7.70 6.40 -13.99
CA ALA A 366 7.80 7.52 -13.07
C ALA A 366 9.26 7.83 -12.72
N ALA A 367 10.13 6.82 -12.60
CA ALA A 367 11.55 7.01 -12.37
C ALA A 367 12.24 7.66 -13.58
N GLU A 368 11.96 7.20 -14.80
CA GLU A 368 12.46 7.84 -16.04
C GLU A 368 12.00 9.29 -16.16
N CYS A 369 10.71 9.56 -15.95
CA CYS A 369 10.16 10.92 -15.90
C CYS A 369 10.84 11.76 -14.81
N TYR A 370 11.09 11.19 -13.64
CA TYR A 370 11.74 11.89 -12.54
C TYR A 370 13.19 12.24 -12.88
N GLY A 371 13.95 11.31 -13.47
CA GLY A 371 15.31 11.58 -13.94
C GLY A 371 15.36 12.68 -15.01
N PHE A 372 14.44 12.62 -15.97
CA PHE A 372 14.29 13.64 -17.00
C PHE A 372 13.97 15.01 -16.37
N TYR A 373 13.04 15.04 -15.41
CA TYR A 373 12.67 16.24 -14.66
C TYR A 373 13.84 16.83 -13.87
N ILE A 374 14.62 16.01 -13.16
CA ILE A 374 15.79 16.48 -12.40
C ILE A 374 16.82 17.11 -13.35
N ALA A 375 17.17 16.42 -14.45
CA ALA A 375 18.10 16.94 -15.44
C ALA A 375 17.62 18.24 -16.08
N MET A 376 16.31 18.33 -16.34
CA MET A 376 15.66 19.54 -16.82
C MET A 376 15.82 20.68 -15.83
N SER A 377 15.35 20.46 -14.61
CA SER A 377 15.35 21.47 -13.54
C SER A 377 16.78 21.87 -13.14
N ASP A 378 17.80 21.00 -13.28
CA ASP A 378 19.23 21.33 -13.10
C ASP A 378 19.71 22.34 -14.14
N ARG A 379 19.35 22.17 -15.42
CA ARG A 379 19.83 23.01 -16.52
C ARG A 379 19.09 24.32 -16.67
N THR A 380 17.81 24.37 -16.33
CA THR A 380 16.99 25.57 -16.53
C THR A 380 17.12 26.60 -15.42
N GLN A 381 17.81 26.32 -14.29
CA GLN A 381 17.69 27.10 -13.05
C GLN A 381 16.25 27.59 -12.91
N MET A 382 15.28 26.68 -12.81
CA MET A 382 13.87 27.07 -12.66
C MET A 382 13.68 27.83 -11.34
N SER A 383 14.02 29.12 -11.37
CA SER A 383 13.33 30.14 -10.61
C SER A 383 11.92 30.10 -11.17
N THR A 384 11.02 29.47 -10.41
CA THR A 384 9.60 29.67 -10.63
C THR A 384 9.38 31.18 -10.70
N ALA A 385 8.73 31.66 -11.76
CA ALA A 385 8.31 33.06 -11.82
C ALA A 385 7.34 33.28 -10.64
N GLY A 386 7.87 33.74 -9.51
CA GLY A 386 7.18 33.78 -8.22
C GLY A 386 7.97 33.32 -6.98
N GLY A 387 9.22 32.86 -7.09
CA GLY A 387 10.05 32.55 -5.90
C GLY A 387 9.59 31.33 -5.09
N GLY A 388 8.80 30.43 -5.67
CA GLY A 388 8.40 29.16 -5.06
C GLY A 388 9.51 28.10 -5.15
N PHE A 389 9.80 27.44 -4.03
CA PHE A 389 10.70 26.29 -3.96
C PHE A 389 10.26 25.17 -4.92
N ASP A 390 11.22 24.52 -5.59
CA ASP A 390 10.98 23.27 -6.35
C ASP A 390 10.58 22.16 -5.37
N THR A 391 9.26 21.98 -5.23
CA THR A 391 8.70 21.05 -4.24
C THR A 391 8.83 19.59 -4.67
N LEU A 392 8.92 19.29 -5.97
CA LEU A 392 8.99 17.92 -6.51
C LEU A 392 10.35 17.28 -6.26
N ARG A 393 11.44 18.04 -6.39
CA ARG A 393 12.81 17.59 -6.04
C ARG A 393 12.95 17.04 -4.63
N CYS A 394 12.20 17.63 -3.70
CA CYS A 394 12.27 17.29 -2.29
C CYS A 394 11.29 16.20 -1.88
N GLN A 395 10.40 15.74 -2.77
CA GLN A 395 9.43 14.70 -2.45
C GLN A 395 10.10 13.36 -2.19
N LEU A 396 9.87 12.81 -0.99
CA LEU A 396 10.46 11.55 -0.57
C LEU A 396 10.04 10.37 -1.49
N SER A 397 8.79 10.36 -1.96
CA SER A 397 8.28 9.30 -2.85
C SER A 397 9.04 9.26 -4.18
N LEU A 398 9.39 10.43 -4.74
CA LEU A 398 10.16 10.51 -5.97
C LEU A 398 11.66 10.23 -5.72
N LYS A 399 12.23 10.73 -4.62
CA LYS A 399 13.60 10.38 -4.22
C LYS A 399 13.82 8.87 -4.06
N LYS A 400 12.82 8.15 -3.54
CA LYS A 400 12.86 6.69 -3.46
C LYS A 400 12.99 6.03 -4.83
N LEU A 401 12.41 6.60 -5.90
CA LEU A 401 12.55 6.06 -7.24
C LEU A 401 13.98 6.18 -7.77
N ALA A 402 14.68 7.28 -7.45
CA ALA A 402 16.09 7.42 -7.82
C ALA A 402 16.96 6.32 -7.20
N THR A 403 16.58 5.76 -6.05
CA THR A 403 17.28 4.63 -5.43
C THR A 403 16.76 3.27 -5.91
N ASN A 404 15.44 3.06 -5.88
CA ASN A 404 14.82 1.75 -6.13
C ASN A 404 14.72 1.40 -7.61
N GLN A 405 14.71 2.41 -8.49
CA GLN A 405 14.59 2.28 -9.94
C GLN A 405 15.75 3.04 -10.62
N PHE A 406 16.95 2.93 -10.05
CA PHE A 406 18.12 3.70 -10.48
C PHE A 406 18.43 3.61 -11.99
N PRO A 407 18.39 2.42 -12.65
CA PRO A 407 18.65 2.35 -14.09
C PRO A 407 17.66 3.18 -14.92
N ALA A 408 16.39 3.14 -14.53
CA ALA A 408 15.31 3.88 -15.18
C ALA A 408 15.46 5.40 -14.93
N TYR A 409 15.71 5.78 -13.66
CA TYR A 409 16.03 7.17 -13.31
C TYR A 409 17.20 7.73 -14.13
N ARG A 410 18.30 6.98 -14.23
CA ARG A 410 19.48 7.37 -15.00
C ARG A 410 19.16 7.51 -16.49
N ALA A 411 18.43 6.56 -17.07
CA ALA A 411 18.00 6.62 -18.46
C ALA A 411 17.18 7.89 -18.76
N GLY A 412 16.28 8.26 -17.84
CA GLY A 412 15.53 9.52 -17.92
C GLY A 412 16.43 10.76 -17.94
N TYR A 413 17.43 10.79 -17.05
CA TYR A 413 18.40 11.89 -16.95
C TYR A 413 19.22 12.03 -18.25
N GLU A 414 19.70 10.91 -18.79
CA GLU A 414 20.46 10.86 -20.04
C GLU A 414 19.62 11.31 -21.24
N LYS A 415 18.34 10.87 -21.33
CA LYS A 415 17.39 11.31 -22.37
C LYS A 415 17.21 12.82 -22.43
N TYR A 416 17.13 13.51 -21.29
CA TYR A 416 17.08 14.97 -21.28
C TYR A 416 18.41 15.59 -21.74
N GLY A 417 19.53 15.00 -21.33
CA GLY A 417 20.87 15.43 -21.76
C GLY A 417 21.03 15.42 -23.27
N ASP A 418 20.60 14.33 -23.91
CA ASP A 418 20.61 14.18 -25.37
C ASP A 418 19.68 15.18 -26.05
N TYR A 419 18.45 15.31 -25.55
CA TYR A 419 17.48 16.31 -26.01
C TYR A 419 18.07 17.72 -25.99
N ALA A 420 18.64 18.14 -24.87
CA ALA A 420 19.18 19.49 -24.72
C ALA A 420 20.41 19.72 -25.61
N ALA A 421 21.21 18.69 -25.90
CA ALA A 421 22.31 18.76 -26.85
C ALA A 421 21.81 18.93 -28.30
N ASP A 422 20.72 18.25 -28.68
CA ASP A 422 20.07 18.43 -29.99
C ASP A 422 19.50 19.82 -30.17
N VAL A 423 18.81 20.36 -29.15
CA VAL A 423 18.29 21.73 -29.18
C VAL A 423 19.43 22.76 -29.31
N ALA A 424 20.56 22.56 -28.64
CA ALA A 424 21.72 23.44 -28.77
C ALA A 424 22.31 23.40 -30.20
N ARG A 425 22.43 22.20 -30.80
CA ARG A 425 22.88 22.01 -32.19
C ARG A 425 21.93 22.65 -33.22
N ALA A 426 20.63 22.62 -32.95
CA ALA A 426 19.62 23.27 -33.78
C ALA A 426 19.83 24.77 -33.87
N ARG A 427 19.97 25.40 -32.70
CA ARG A 427 20.11 26.84 -32.55
C ARG A 427 21.40 27.36 -33.17
N SER A 428 22.51 26.61 -33.07
CA SER A 428 23.78 27.02 -33.68
C SER A 428 23.77 26.96 -35.21
N ARG A 429 22.85 26.20 -35.83
CA ARG A 429 22.67 26.12 -37.29
C ARG A 429 21.69 27.16 -37.86
N GLY A 430 21.19 28.09 -37.04
CA GLY A 430 20.26 29.13 -37.48
C GLY A 430 18.85 28.62 -37.85
N GLY A 431 18.54 27.36 -37.55
CA GLY A 431 17.22 26.76 -37.79
C GLY A 431 16.23 27.04 -36.66
N ASP A 432 14.93 27.00 -36.98
CA ASP A 432 13.87 27.03 -35.97
C ASP A 432 14.05 25.83 -35.02
N ALA A 433 14.00 26.07 -33.71
CA ALA A 433 14.12 25.02 -32.70
C ALA A 433 13.05 23.92 -32.89
N ARG A 434 11.92 24.25 -33.53
CA ARG A 434 10.87 23.29 -33.93
C ARG A 434 11.30 22.32 -35.03
N GLN A 435 12.24 22.70 -35.90
CA GLN A 435 12.69 21.89 -37.04
C GLN A 435 13.73 20.84 -36.65
N ALA A 436 14.52 21.09 -35.61
CA ALA A 436 15.42 20.07 -35.04
C ALA A 436 14.72 18.98 -34.23
N MET A 437 13.42 19.14 -33.98
CA MET A 437 12.58 18.16 -33.28
C MET A 437 12.34 16.89 -34.10
N SER A 438 12.74 16.83 -35.37
CA SER A 438 12.68 15.62 -36.21
C SER A 438 13.90 14.70 -36.08
N CYS A 439 14.83 14.99 -35.16
CA CYS A 439 16.03 14.19 -34.92
C CYS A 439 15.68 12.78 -34.37
N SER A 440 16.50 11.77 -34.72
CA SER A 440 16.31 10.38 -34.29
C SER A 440 16.36 10.21 -32.76
N CYS A 441 17.06 11.07 -32.04
CA CYS A 441 17.09 11.04 -30.58
C CYS A 441 15.74 11.48 -29.98
N VAL A 442 15.14 12.56 -30.49
CA VAL A 442 13.81 13.02 -30.05
C VAL A 442 12.76 11.94 -30.31
N SER A 443 12.83 11.24 -31.45
CA SER A 443 11.95 10.08 -31.74
C SER A 443 12.11 8.95 -30.71
N LYS A 444 13.33 8.64 -30.25
CA LYS A 444 13.57 7.65 -29.18
C LYS A 444 13.04 8.11 -27.82
N VAL A 445 13.18 9.39 -27.50
CA VAL A 445 12.63 10.00 -26.28
C VAL A 445 11.11 9.92 -26.30
N VAL A 446 10.49 10.33 -27.41
CA VAL A 446 9.04 10.32 -27.63
C VAL A 446 8.48 8.91 -27.62
N SER A 447 9.10 7.96 -28.33
CA SER A 447 8.69 6.54 -28.33
C SER A 447 8.73 5.94 -26.92
N ALA A 448 9.77 6.24 -26.14
CA ALA A 448 9.85 5.75 -24.77
C ALA A 448 8.74 6.34 -23.88
N PHE A 449 8.45 7.64 -24.00
CA PHE A 449 7.40 8.27 -23.19
C PHE A 449 5.98 8.01 -23.70
N ASN A 450 5.79 7.64 -24.97
CA ASN A 450 4.50 7.17 -25.51
C ASN A 450 4.02 5.87 -24.86
N SER A 451 4.94 5.06 -24.34
CA SER A 451 4.59 3.87 -23.54
C SER A 451 4.05 4.22 -22.14
N CYS A 452 4.15 5.49 -21.71
CA CYS A 452 3.62 5.99 -20.43
C CYS A 452 2.09 6.14 -20.48
N GLY A 453 1.40 5.00 -20.48
CA GLY A 453 -0.04 4.93 -20.55
C GLY A 453 -0.58 3.75 -21.37
N GLU A 454 0.28 2.92 -21.96
CA GLU A 454 -0.16 1.65 -22.53
C GLU A 454 -0.28 0.60 -21.42
N MET A 455 -1.41 -0.11 -21.39
CA MET A 455 -1.52 -1.31 -20.57
C MET A 455 -0.36 -2.24 -20.94
N ALA A 456 0.44 -2.67 -19.95
CA ALA A 456 1.46 -3.67 -20.17
C ALA A 456 0.88 -4.87 -20.96
N ASN A 457 1.59 -5.32 -22.00
CA ASN A 457 1.16 -6.43 -22.83
C ASN A 457 0.80 -7.64 -21.96
N PHE A 458 -0.31 -8.30 -22.26
CA PHE A 458 -0.65 -9.55 -21.60
C PHE A 458 0.30 -10.64 -22.11
N LYS A 459 1.16 -11.16 -21.22
CA LYS A 459 2.18 -12.15 -21.58
C LYS A 459 1.56 -13.54 -21.67
N VAL A 460 1.76 -14.18 -22.80
CA VAL A 460 1.30 -15.54 -23.09
C VAL A 460 2.52 -16.39 -23.44
N PHE A 461 2.85 -17.32 -22.56
CA PHE A 461 3.89 -18.29 -22.78
C PHE A 461 3.29 -19.54 -23.41
N VAL A 462 3.74 -19.89 -24.61
CA VAL A 462 3.26 -21.08 -25.33
C VAL A 462 4.33 -22.15 -25.22
N GLY A 463 3.93 -23.38 -24.86
CA GLY A 463 4.81 -24.54 -24.93
C GLY A 463 5.38 -24.68 -26.34
N TYR A 464 6.65 -25.11 -26.47
CA TYR A 464 7.26 -25.33 -27.77
C TYR A 464 7.95 -26.68 -27.80
N ASP A 465 7.61 -27.49 -28.81
CA ASP A 465 8.29 -28.73 -29.13
C ASP A 465 8.66 -28.68 -30.62
N PRO A 466 9.94 -28.88 -30.98
CA PRO A 466 10.37 -28.79 -32.38
C PRO A 466 9.70 -29.83 -33.29
N ARG A 467 9.14 -30.91 -32.74
CA ARG A 467 8.35 -31.90 -33.50
C ARG A 467 6.97 -31.36 -33.91
N GLU A 468 6.50 -30.31 -33.25
CA GLU A 468 5.14 -29.76 -33.38
C GLU A 468 5.15 -28.24 -33.68
N ASP A 469 6.18 -27.76 -34.41
CA ASP A 469 6.34 -26.34 -34.75
C ASP A 469 5.10 -25.72 -35.39
N ILE A 470 4.45 -26.45 -36.31
CA ILE A 470 3.22 -25.97 -36.95
C ILE A 470 2.06 -25.79 -35.97
N ALA A 471 1.98 -26.60 -34.91
CA ALA A 471 0.96 -26.44 -33.88
C ALA A 471 1.19 -25.15 -33.09
N TYR A 472 2.44 -24.86 -32.71
CA TYR A 472 2.82 -23.60 -32.07
C TYR A 472 2.47 -22.39 -32.94
N GLU A 473 2.82 -22.41 -34.23
CA GLU A 473 2.56 -21.28 -35.12
C GLU A 473 1.05 -21.04 -35.32
N VAL A 474 0.26 -22.10 -35.47
CA VAL A 474 -1.20 -21.99 -35.57
C VAL A 474 -1.81 -21.47 -34.26
N CYS A 475 -1.36 -21.97 -33.09
CA CYS A 475 -1.80 -21.47 -31.79
C CYS A 475 -1.50 -19.97 -31.66
N ARG A 476 -0.24 -19.57 -31.90
CA ARG A 476 0.22 -18.18 -31.87
C ARG A 476 -0.58 -17.29 -32.83
N HIS A 477 -0.77 -17.71 -34.07
CA HIS A 477 -1.53 -16.99 -35.08
C HIS A 477 -2.99 -16.81 -34.64
N SER A 478 -3.63 -17.87 -34.15
CA SER A 478 -5.03 -17.86 -33.73
C SER A 478 -5.31 -16.88 -32.58
N ILE A 479 -4.36 -16.74 -31.64
CA ILE A 479 -4.44 -15.77 -30.53
C ILE A 479 -4.24 -14.35 -31.06
N LEU A 480 -3.15 -14.08 -31.78
CA LEU A 480 -2.82 -12.73 -32.26
C LEU A 480 -3.91 -12.16 -33.16
N LYS A 481 -4.47 -12.99 -34.04
CA LYS A 481 -5.52 -12.60 -34.98
C LYS A 481 -6.79 -12.11 -34.30
N LYS A 482 -7.10 -12.64 -33.11
CA LYS A 482 -8.37 -12.38 -32.38
C LYS A 482 -8.21 -11.45 -31.19
N ALA A 483 -6.98 -11.15 -30.78
CA ALA A 483 -6.71 -10.33 -29.60
C ALA A 483 -7.14 -8.86 -29.81
N SER A 484 -8.02 -8.34 -28.95
CA SER A 484 -8.37 -6.91 -28.92
C SER A 484 -7.52 -6.10 -27.94
N ILE A 485 -6.58 -6.74 -27.25
CA ILE A 485 -5.65 -6.13 -26.30
C ILE A 485 -4.21 -6.38 -26.75
N PRO A 486 -3.24 -5.56 -26.30
CA PRO A 486 -1.83 -5.87 -26.54
C PRO A 486 -1.45 -7.20 -25.89
N VAL A 487 -0.95 -8.14 -26.69
CA VAL A 487 -0.53 -9.48 -26.26
C VAL A 487 0.90 -9.72 -26.72
N GLU A 488 1.72 -10.24 -25.81
CA GLU A 488 3.08 -10.69 -26.10
C GLU A 488 3.12 -12.21 -26.02
N ILE A 489 3.35 -12.88 -27.15
CA ILE A 489 3.43 -14.34 -27.22
C ILE A 489 4.89 -14.79 -27.23
N ILE A 490 5.28 -15.61 -26.25
CA ILE A 490 6.65 -16.02 -26.00
C ILE A 490 6.73 -17.56 -26.02
N PRO A 491 7.53 -18.18 -26.91
CA PRO A 491 7.71 -19.63 -26.89
C PRO A 491 8.61 -20.06 -25.73
N ILE A 492 8.24 -21.15 -25.05
CA ILE A 492 9.10 -21.80 -24.05
C ILE A 492 9.98 -22.85 -24.75
N LYS A 493 11.15 -22.42 -25.23
CA LYS A 493 12.11 -23.29 -25.94
C LYS A 493 13.12 -23.90 -24.98
N GLN A 494 13.11 -25.22 -24.82
CA GLN A 494 13.98 -25.90 -23.87
C GLN A 494 15.48 -25.68 -24.18
N SER A 495 15.86 -25.61 -25.46
CA SER A 495 17.23 -25.32 -25.88
C SER A 495 17.74 -23.95 -25.38
N GLU A 496 16.90 -22.93 -25.43
CA GLU A 496 17.21 -21.58 -24.93
C GLU A 496 17.26 -21.56 -23.40
N LEU A 497 16.30 -22.23 -22.73
CA LEU A 497 16.28 -22.33 -21.28
C LEU A 497 17.53 -23.05 -20.73
N ARG A 498 17.97 -24.14 -21.38
CA ARG A 498 19.20 -24.86 -21.02
C ARG A 498 20.43 -23.98 -21.18
N LYS A 499 20.53 -23.27 -22.31
CA LYS A 499 21.63 -22.33 -22.57
C LYS A 499 21.69 -21.22 -21.52
N ASN A 500 20.55 -20.76 -21.03
CA ASN A 500 20.43 -19.72 -20.02
C ASN A 500 20.53 -20.24 -18.57
N GLY A 501 20.79 -21.54 -18.37
CA GLY A 501 20.90 -22.14 -17.04
C GLY A 501 19.58 -22.18 -16.25
N LEU A 502 18.43 -22.12 -16.94
CA LEU A 502 17.10 -22.15 -16.32
C LEU A 502 16.46 -23.54 -16.32
N TYR A 503 16.96 -24.46 -17.15
CA TYR A 503 16.45 -25.81 -17.26
C TYR A 503 17.61 -26.80 -17.45
N TRP A 504 17.62 -27.88 -16.67
CA TRP A 504 18.63 -28.94 -16.72
C TRP A 504 18.06 -30.32 -16.39
N ARG A 505 16.75 -30.45 -16.15
CA ARG A 505 16.08 -31.73 -15.92
C ARG A 505 16.35 -32.69 -17.07
N GLU A 506 16.70 -33.93 -16.73
CA GLU A 506 16.83 -35.02 -17.71
C GLU A 506 15.45 -35.47 -18.18
N LYS A 507 15.38 -36.01 -19.41
CA LYS A 507 14.10 -36.44 -19.98
C LYS A 507 13.57 -37.65 -19.22
N ASP A 508 12.42 -37.47 -18.57
CA ASP A 508 11.66 -38.53 -17.90
C ASP A 508 10.89 -39.37 -18.94
N GLN A 509 10.69 -40.66 -18.65
CA GLN A 509 9.90 -41.59 -19.47
C GLN A 509 8.43 -41.18 -19.60
N TYR A 510 7.95 -40.30 -18.72
CA TYR A 510 6.57 -39.78 -18.74
C TYR A 510 6.42 -38.41 -19.42
N GLU A 511 7.49 -37.82 -19.95
CA GLU A 511 7.43 -36.55 -20.70
C GLU A 511 7.02 -36.77 -22.16
N SER A 512 5.79 -36.38 -22.51
CA SER A 512 5.32 -36.44 -23.89
C SER A 512 5.88 -35.30 -24.77
N THR A 513 6.10 -34.11 -24.19
CA THR A 513 6.61 -32.92 -24.90
C THR A 513 7.73 -32.21 -24.13
N GLU A 514 8.56 -31.42 -24.83
CA GLU A 514 9.66 -30.64 -24.21
C GLU A 514 9.20 -29.60 -23.18
N PHE A 515 7.90 -29.26 -23.19
CA PHE A 515 7.26 -28.30 -22.27
C PHE A 515 6.47 -28.95 -21.14
N SER A 516 6.60 -30.27 -20.93
CA SER A 516 5.94 -30.98 -19.83
C SER A 516 6.24 -30.33 -18.48
N PHE A 517 7.52 -30.05 -18.17
CA PHE A 517 7.92 -29.38 -16.93
C PHE A 517 8.34 -27.92 -17.11
N SER A 518 8.89 -27.52 -18.27
CA SER A 518 9.35 -26.13 -18.45
C SER A 518 8.20 -25.10 -18.41
N ARG A 519 6.94 -25.53 -18.59
CA ARG A 519 5.74 -24.71 -18.36
C ARG A 519 5.65 -24.06 -16.99
N PHE A 520 6.24 -24.70 -15.97
CA PHE A 520 6.20 -24.18 -14.59
C PHE A 520 7.22 -23.06 -14.35
N LEU A 521 8.07 -22.75 -15.35
CA LEU A 521 8.94 -21.57 -15.32
C LEU A 521 8.20 -20.28 -15.69
N THR A 522 6.91 -20.32 -16.08
CA THR A 522 6.15 -19.13 -16.48
C THR A 522 6.24 -17.97 -15.48
N PRO A 523 6.09 -18.16 -14.14
CA PRO A 523 6.31 -17.08 -13.18
C PRO A 523 7.72 -16.51 -13.24
N LYS A 524 8.74 -17.34 -13.31
CA LYS A 524 10.15 -16.92 -13.44
C LYS A 524 10.38 -16.12 -14.73
N LEU A 525 9.85 -16.59 -15.87
CA LEU A 525 9.97 -15.93 -17.17
C LEU A 525 9.19 -14.61 -17.24
N ALA A 526 8.13 -14.48 -16.43
CA ALA A 526 7.39 -13.23 -16.22
C ALA A 526 8.05 -12.30 -15.18
N ASN A 527 9.26 -12.62 -14.69
CA ASN A 527 9.96 -11.91 -13.61
C ASN A 527 9.20 -11.89 -12.27
N TYR A 528 8.28 -12.82 -12.05
CA TYR A 528 7.37 -12.84 -10.89
C TYR A 528 6.52 -11.57 -10.77
N GLU A 529 6.14 -10.97 -11.91
CA GLU A 529 5.36 -9.73 -11.95
C GLU A 529 4.01 -9.94 -12.65
N GLY A 530 2.94 -9.46 -12.02
CA GLY A 530 1.60 -9.41 -12.61
C GLY A 530 1.02 -10.77 -12.95
N TRP A 531 0.13 -10.80 -13.95
CA TRP A 531 -0.49 -12.02 -14.46
C TRP A 531 0.10 -12.41 -15.81
N ALA A 532 0.36 -13.71 -16.00
CA ALA A 532 0.76 -14.28 -17.28
C ALA A 532 0.02 -15.58 -17.54
N MET A 533 -0.19 -15.91 -18.81
CA MET A 533 -0.78 -17.19 -19.21
C MET A 533 0.31 -18.16 -19.65
N PHE A 534 0.20 -19.42 -19.25
CA PHE A 534 0.81 -20.55 -19.94
C PHE A 534 -0.25 -21.29 -20.76
N VAL A 535 0.11 -21.75 -21.97
CA VAL A 535 -0.74 -22.64 -22.78
C VAL A 535 0.09 -23.63 -23.60
N ASP A 536 -0.39 -24.86 -23.76
CA ASP A 536 0.23 -25.87 -24.63
C ASP A 536 0.14 -25.47 -26.12
N CYS A 537 1.04 -25.96 -26.98
CA CYS A 537 1.07 -25.59 -28.40
C CYS A 537 -0.08 -26.19 -29.23
N ASP A 538 -0.71 -27.25 -28.75
CA ASP A 538 -1.79 -27.98 -29.40
C ASP A 538 -3.17 -27.34 -29.16
N PHE A 539 -3.20 -26.02 -28.99
CA PHE A 539 -4.40 -25.21 -28.80
C PHE A 539 -4.81 -24.44 -30.07
N LEU A 540 -6.11 -24.23 -30.25
CA LEU A 540 -6.70 -23.33 -31.23
C LEU A 540 -7.66 -22.36 -30.56
N TYR A 541 -7.37 -21.07 -30.62
CA TYR A 541 -8.24 -20.03 -30.05
C TYR A 541 -9.28 -19.56 -31.07
N LEU A 542 -10.55 -19.58 -30.64
CA LEU A 542 -11.72 -19.15 -31.43
C LEU A 542 -12.33 -17.83 -30.92
N ALA A 543 -12.01 -17.41 -29.69
CA ALA A 543 -12.48 -16.18 -29.08
C ALA A 543 -11.34 -15.20 -28.75
N ASP A 544 -11.70 -13.96 -28.43
CA ASP A 544 -10.74 -12.93 -28.01
C ASP A 544 -10.20 -13.24 -26.61
N ILE A 545 -8.87 -13.32 -26.49
CA ILE A 545 -8.17 -13.58 -25.24
C ILE A 545 -8.43 -12.53 -24.15
N LYS A 546 -8.90 -11.33 -24.51
CA LYS A 546 -9.38 -10.34 -23.54
C LYS A 546 -10.48 -10.91 -22.66
N GLU A 547 -11.40 -11.68 -23.22
CA GLU A 547 -12.50 -12.29 -22.46
C GLU A 547 -11.99 -13.28 -21.41
N LEU A 548 -10.92 -14.02 -21.70
CA LEU A 548 -10.27 -14.90 -20.73
C LEU A 548 -9.54 -14.09 -19.65
N ARG A 549 -8.81 -13.05 -20.06
CA ARG A 549 -8.12 -12.14 -19.14
C ARG A 549 -9.09 -11.45 -18.17
N ASP A 550 -10.28 -11.09 -18.63
CA ASP A 550 -11.30 -10.44 -17.80
C ASP A 550 -11.89 -11.37 -16.72
N LEU A 551 -11.65 -12.69 -16.81
CA LEU A 551 -12.04 -13.66 -15.77
C LEU A 551 -11.07 -13.71 -14.58
N ILE A 552 -9.91 -13.04 -14.68
CA ILE A 552 -8.89 -13.06 -13.63
C ILE A 552 -9.45 -12.53 -12.31
N ASP A 553 -9.21 -13.28 -11.25
CA ASP A 553 -9.48 -12.91 -9.86
C ASP A 553 -8.18 -12.92 -9.06
N GLU A 554 -7.78 -11.73 -8.58
CA GLU A 554 -6.55 -11.48 -7.81
C GLU A 554 -6.45 -12.29 -6.52
N LYS A 555 -7.56 -12.87 -6.03
CA LYS A 555 -7.57 -13.78 -4.88
C LYS A 555 -6.71 -15.02 -5.12
N TYR A 556 -6.68 -15.55 -6.34
CA TYR A 556 -6.10 -16.86 -6.62
C TYR A 556 -4.62 -16.75 -7.01
N ALA A 557 -3.85 -17.77 -6.63
CA ALA A 557 -2.46 -17.91 -7.03
C ALA A 557 -2.36 -18.37 -8.49
N VAL A 558 -3.26 -19.26 -8.90
CA VAL A 558 -3.41 -19.71 -10.29
C VAL A 558 -4.90 -19.85 -10.61
N MET A 559 -5.26 -19.72 -11.89
CA MET A 559 -6.59 -20.08 -12.37
C MET A 559 -6.48 -20.98 -13.58
N CYS A 560 -7.26 -22.05 -13.62
CA CYS A 560 -7.24 -23.02 -14.72
C CYS A 560 -8.61 -23.72 -14.85
N VAL A 561 -8.78 -24.46 -15.95
CA VAL A 561 -9.95 -25.32 -16.09
C VAL A 561 -9.75 -26.59 -15.29
N GLN A 562 -10.66 -26.84 -14.35
CA GLN A 562 -10.62 -27.97 -13.45
C GLN A 562 -11.34 -29.19 -14.05
N HIS A 563 -10.70 -29.85 -15.01
CA HIS A 563 -11.26 -31.04 -15.67
C HIS A 563 -11.35 -32.26 -14.74
N GLU A 564 -12.48 -32.96 -14.79
CA GLU A 564 -12.57 -34.37 -14.39
C GLU A 564 -12.34 -35.24 -15.64
N TYR A 565 -11.08 -35.64 -15.84
CA TYR A 565 -10.65 -36.34 -17.05
C TYR A 565 -10.20 -37.77 -16.76
N VAL A 566 -10.94 -38.74 -17.29
CA VAL A 566 -10.58 -40.16 -17.33
C VAL A 566 -10.35 -40.55 -18.79
N PRO A 567 -9.09 -40.75 -19.21
CA PRO A 567 -8.76 -41.16 -20.58
C PRO A 567 -9.47 -42.46 -21.00
N LYS A 568 -9.98 -42.50 -22.22
CA LYS A 568 -10.59 -43.72 -22.80
C LYS A 568 -9.56 -44.64 -23.48
N GLU A 569 -8.37 -44.12 -23.79
CA GLU A 569 -7.33 -44.82 -24.56
C GLU A 569 -6.06 -45.01 -23.72
N ALA A 570 -5.38 -46.14 -23.90
CA ALA A 570 -4.20 -46.52 -23.11
C ALA A 570 -2.87 -45.87 -23.58
N THR A 571 -2.83 -45.34 -24.81
CA THR A 571 -1.64 -44.74 -25.44
C THR A 571 -2.00 -43.44 -26.16
N LYS A 572 -1.07 -42.47 -26.16
CA LYS A 572 -1.13 -41.22 -26.93
C LYS A 572 -0.64 -41.38 -28.38
N MET A 573 -0.71 -40.31 -29.17
CA MET A 573 -0.38 -40.22 -30.60
C MET A 573 1.01 -40.69 -31.03
N ASP A 574 1.98 -40.73 -30.12
CA ASP A 574 3.38 -41.11 -30.36
C ASP A 574 3.77 -42.45 -29.69
N GLY A 575 2.78 -43.22 -29.21
CA GLY A 575 3.01 -44.44 -28.44
C GLY A 575 3.33 -44.18 -26.96
N ALA A 576 3.34 -42.92 -26.50
CA ALA A 576 3.52 -42.63 -25.08
C ALA A 576 2.36 -43.18 -24.23
N VAL A 577 2.69 -43.75 -23.07
CA VAL A 577 1.70 -44.33 -22.15
C VAL A 577 0.79 -43.24 -21.60
N GLN A 578 -0.52 -43.45 -21.71
CA GLN A 578 -1.51 -42.52 -21.18
C GLN A 578 -1.80 -42.83 -19.71
N THR A 579 -1.11 -42.14 -18.80
CA THR A 579 -1.30 -42.33 -17.35
C THR A 579 -2.54 -41.58 -16.82
N VAL A 580 -3.27 -42.18 -15.88
CA VAL A 580 -4.40 -41.58 -15.17
C VAL A 580 -3.91 -41.03 -13.83
N TYR A 581 -4.13 -39.75 -13.57
CA TYR A 581 -3.78 -39.13 -12.29
C TYR A 581 -4.69 -37.93 -11.98
N PRO A 582 -4.86 -37.54 -10.70
CA PRO A 582 -5.68 -36.38 -10.32
C PRO A 582 -5.21 -35.08 -10.97
N ARG A 583 -6.12 -34.17 -11.32
CA ARG A 583 -5.82 -32.86 -11.95
C ARG A 583 -5.17 -32.93 -13.33
N LYS A 584 -5.35 -34.05 -14.04
CA LYS A 584 -4.86 -34.19 -15.42
C LYS A 584 -5.47 -33.10 -16.32
N ASN A 585 -4.64 -32.53 -17.19
CA ASN A 585 -4.97 -31.41 -18.10
C ASN A 585 -5.35 -30.08 -17.42
N TRP A 586 -5.20 -29.94 -16.10
CA TRP A 586 -5.36 -28.63 -15.46
C TRP A 586 -4.19 -27.70 -15.84
N SER A 587 -2.99 -28.25 -15.99
CA SER A 587 -1.78 -27.48 -16.32
C SER A 587 -1.56 -27.23 -17.81
N SER A 588 -2.53 -27.55 -18.69
CA SER A 588 -2.39 -27.33 -20.14
C SER A 588 -2.73 -25.90 -20.57
N MET A 589 -3.52 -25.19 -19.76
CA MET A 589 -3.70 -23.75 -19.84
C MET A 589 -3.89 -23.22 -18.42
N VAL A 590 -2.99 -22.32 -18.00
CA VAL A 590 -2.94 -21.79 -16.64
C VAL A 590 -2.72 -20.28 -16.68
N LEU A 591 -3.58 -19.53 -16.00
CA LEU A 591 -3.34 -18.14 -15.65
C LEU A 591 -2.57 -18.13 -14.33
N TYR A 592 -1.32 -17.67 -14.37
CA TYR A 592 -0.48 -17.50 -13.19
C TYR A 592 -0.57 -16.06 -12.68
N ASN A 593 -0.88 -15.91 -11.40
CA ASN A 593 -0.57 -14.68 -10.67
C ASN A 593 0.93 -14.72 -10.31
N CYS A 594 1.79 -14.29 -11.23
CA CYS A 594 3.23 -14.36 -11.08
C CYS A 594 3.74 -13.59 -9.85
N GLY A 595 3.03 -12.54 -9.44
CA GLY A 595 3.33 -11.76 -8.23
C GLY A 595 2.79 -12.36 -6.92
N HIS A 596 2.02 -13.46 -6.98
CA HIS A 596 1.48 -14.09 -5.78
C HIS A 596 2.61 -14.74 -4.95
N PRO A 597 2.69 -14.51 -3.62
CA PRO A 597 3.79 -15.02 -2.80
C PRO A 597 4.01 -16.53 -2.93
N LYS A 598 2.95 -17.33 -3.06
CA LYS A 598 3.05 -18.79 -3.21
C LYS A 598 3.70 -19.24 -4.52
N ASN A 599 3.66 -18.42 -5.57
CA ASN A 599 4.30 -18.75 -6.84
C ASN A 599 5.80 -18.44 -6.86
N SER A 600 6.34 -17.82 -5.80
CA SER A 600 7.80 -17.62 -5.65
C SER A 600 8.58 -18.94 -5.48
N VAL A 601 7.89 -20.02 -5.08
CA VAL A 601 8.44 -21.38 -4.98
C VAL A 601 8.79 -21.97 -6.35
N LEU A 602 8.20 -21.47 -7.45
CA LEU A 602 8.45 -21.95 -8.81
C LEU A 602 9.77 -21.40 -9.39
N THR A 603 10.87 -21.68 -8.71
CA THR A 603 12.22 -21.33 -9.14
C THR A 603 12.75 -22.32 -10.19
N PRO A 604 13.80 -21.97 -10.96
CA PRO A 604 14.51 -22.92 -11.80
C PRO A 604 14.88 -24.19 -11.03
N GLU A 605 15.40 -24.08 -9.82
CA GLU A 605 15.76 -25.22 -8.98
C GLU A 605 14.56 -26.12 -8.75
N ALA A 606 13.44 -25.59 -8.25
CA ALA A 606 12.23 -26.37 -7.97
C ALA A 606 11.68 -27.07 -9.22
N VAL A 607 11.60 -26.38 -10.36
CA VAL A 607 11.09 -27.00 -11.61
C VAL A 607 11.97 -28.16 -12.08
N ASN A 608 13.28 -28.06 -11.85
CA ASN A 608 14.22 -29.09 -12.26
C ASN A 608 14.34 -30.26 -11.27
N THR A 609 14.01 -30.08 -9.99
CA THR A 609 14.19 -31.12 -8.95
C THR A 609 12.89 -31.75 -8.45
N GLU A 610 11.77 -31.01 -8.45
CA GLU A 610 10.51 -31.49 -7.89
C GLU A 610 9.87 -32.60 -8.72
N THR A 611 8.99 -33.37 -8.08
CA THR A 611 8.29 -34.46 -8.77
C THR A 611 7.25 -33.95 -9.76
N GLY A 612 6.95 -34.72 -10.80
CA GLY A 612 5.87 -34.35 -11.72
C GLY A 612 4.50 -34.28 -11.04
N ALA A 613 4.28 -35.06 -9.97
CA ALA A 613 3.07 -34.97 -9.15
C ALA A 613 2.99 -33.63 -8.40
N PHE A 614 4.10 -33.15 -7.84
CA PHE A 614 4.17 -31.85 -7.18
C PHE A 614 3.76 -30.72 -8.13
N LEU A 615 4.32 -30.74 -9.34
CA LEU A 615 4.09 -29.71 -10.35
C LEU A 615 2.68 -29.79 -10.98
N HIS A 616 2.33 -30.91 -11.62
CA HIS A 616 1.07 -31.03 -12.36
C HIS A 616 -0.19 -31.06 -11.47
N ARG A 617 -0.04 -31.36 -10.17
CA ARG A 617 -1.16 -31.36 -9.23
C ARG A 617 -1.21 -30.11 -8.36
N PHE A 618 -0.37 -29.10 -8.64
CA PHE A 618 -0.32 -27.85 -7.87
C PHE A 618 -0.12 -28.07 -6.36
N GLN A 619 0.74 -29.00 -5.95
CA GLN A 619 0.87 -29.39 -4.52
C GLN A 619 1.50 -28.29 -3.64
N TRP A 620 2.09 -27.25 -4.22
CA TRP A 620 2.53 -26.07 -3.47
C TRP A 620 1.40 -25.12 -3.08
N LEU A 621 0.20 -25.33 -3.63
CA LEU A 621 -1.00 -24.52 -3.37
C LEU A 621 -2.03 -25.32 -2.56
N GLN A 622 -2.82 -24.59 -1.78
CA GLN A 622 -4.08 -25.08 -1.24
C GLN A 622 -5.19 -24.96 -2.29
N ASP A 623 -6.22 -25.81 -2.18
CA ASP A 623 -7.30 -25.88 -3.19
C ASP A 623 -8.10 -24.57 -3.30
N ASP A 624 -8.23 -23.83 -2.20
CA ASP A 624 -8.90 -22.53 -2.16
C ASP A 624 -8.07 -21.38 -2.76
N GLU A 625 -6.79 -21.65 -3.06
CA GLU A 625 -5.87 -20.76 -3.79
C GLU A 625 -5.90 -21.00 -5.31
N ILE A 626 -6.64 -22.01 -5.80
CA ILE A 626 -6.76 -22.38 -7.22
C ILE A 626 -8.13 -21.97 -7.76
N GLY A 627 -8.16 -20.93 -8.60
CA GLY A 627 -9.39 -20.45 -9.23
C GLY A 627 -9.83 -21.34 -10.40
N SER A 628 -11.14 -21.32 -10.68
CA SER A 628 -11.74 -22.08 -11.78
C SER A 628 -11.98 -21.19 -12.99
N ILE A 629 -11.69 -21.73 -14.18
CA ILE A 629 -12.00 -21.15 -15.48
C ILE A 629 -13.05 -22.02 -16.19
N PRO A 630 -14.03 -21.44 -16.92
CA PRO A 630 -14.99 -22.21 -17.69
C PRO A 630 -14.32 -23.16 -18.70
N PHE A 631 -14.83 -24.38 -18.82
CA PHE A 631 -14.21 -25.44 -19.62
C PHE A 631 -14.08 -25.10 -21.12
N VAL A 632 -14.89 -24.17 -21.63
CA VAL A 632 -14.78 -23.69 -23.01
C VAL A 632 -13.44 -23.03 -23.34
N TRP A 633 -12.67 -22.59 -22.35
CA TRP A 633 -11.32 -22.04 -22.52
C TRP A 633 -10.19 -23.09 -22.49
N ASN A 634 -10.52 -24.34 -22.24
CA ASN A 634 -9.63 -25.50 -22.37
C ASN A 634 -10.49 -26.69 -22.78
N PHE A 635 -11.14 -26.59 -23.94
CA PHE A 635 -12.08 -27.60 -24.41
C PHE A 635 -11.30 -28.80 -24.95
N LEU A 636 -11.32 -29.92 -24.23
CA LEU A 636 -10.62 -31.15 -24.59
C LEU A 636 -11.36 -31.85 -25.74
N GLU A 637 -10.73 -31.87 -26.91
CA GLU A 637 -11.21 -32.60 -28.08
C GLU A 637 -11.42 -34.09 -27.74
N GLY A 638 -12.56 -34.64 -28.16
CA GLY A 638 -12.95 -36.03 -27.89
C GLY A 638 -13.45 -36.33 -26.47
N HIS A 639 -13.42 -35.36 -25.55
CA HIS A 639 -13.93 -35.51 -24.18
C HIS A 639 -15.08 -34.56 -23.86
N ASN A 640 -14.88 -33.25 -24.02
CA ASN A 640 -15.94 -32.27 -23.80
C ASN A 640 -16.96 -32.33 -24.95
N LYS A 641 -18.21 -31.98 -24.65
CA LYS A 641 -19.31 -32.00 -25.63
C LYS A 641 -19.95 -30.62 -25.71
N VAL A 642 -20.25 -30.20 -26.94
CA VAL A 642 -21.15 -29.08 -27.19
C VAL A 642 -22.57 -29.59 -26.98
N VAL A 643 -23.34 -28.89 -26.16
CA VAL A 643 -24.75 -29.18 -25.92
C VAL A 643 -25.57 -28.42 -26.96
N GLU A 644 -26.46 -29.15 -27.65
CA GLU A 644 -27.34 -28.55 -28.65
C GLU A 644 -28.22 -27.46 -28.01
N ASN A 645 -28.33 -26.31 -28.66
CA ASN A 645 -29.05 -25.12 -28.18
C ASN A 645 -28.47 -24.42 -26.94
N ASP A 646 -27.27 -24.78 -26.47
CA ASP A 646 -26.56 -24.03 -25.43
C ASP A 646 -25.23 -23.45 -25.96
N PRO A 647 -25.23 -22.18 -26.41
CA PRO A 647 -24.04 -21.53 -26.94
C PRO A 647 -22.93 -21.36 -25.89
N SER A 648 -23.24 -21.45 -24.59
CA SER A 648 -22.24 -21.34 -23.51
C SER A 648 -21.31 -22.55 -23.42
N THR A 649 -21.66 -23.64 -24.13
CA THR A 649 -20.86 -24.88 -24.20
C THR A 649 -19.97 -24.95 -25.45
N PHE A 650 -20.08 -23.99 -26.35
CA PHE A 650 -19.25 -23.94 -27.57
C PHE A 650 -17.81 -23.54 -27.21
N PRO A 651 -16.78 -24.20 -27.77
CA PRO A 651 -15.40 -23.93 -27.42
C PRO A 651 -14.95 -22.51 -27.77
N LYS A 652 -14.27 -21.86 -26.82
CA LYS A 652 -13.53 -20.62 -27.02
C LYS A 652 -12.05 -20.87 -27.29
N ALA A 653 -11.51 -21.95 -26.72
CA ALA A 653 -10.20 -22.49 -27.06
C ALA A 653 -10.25 -24.03 -27.05
N ILE A 654 -9.87 -24.64 -28.16
CA ILE A 654 -9.86 -26.10 -28.36
C ILE A 654 -8.46 -26.62 -28.04
N HIS A 655 -8.37 -27.70 -27.27
CA HIS A 655 -7.13 -28.38 -26.90
C HIS A 655 -7.14 -29.79 -27.50
N TYR A 656 -6.24 -30.03 -28.45
CA TYR A 656 -6.09 -31.31 -29.15
C TYR A 656 -5.23 -32.30 -28.36
N THR A 657 -5.60 -32.55 -27.10
CA THR A 657 -4.81 -33.26 -26.08
C THR A 657 -4.36 -34.70 -26.44
N ARG A 658 -5.03 -35.32 -27.43
CA ARG A 658 -4.75 -36.68 -27.95
C ARG A 658 -3.92 -36.66 -29.25
N GLY A 659 -3.67 -35.49 -29.83
CA GLY A 659 -3.10 -35.30 -31.15
C GLY A 659 -4.08 -34.56 -32.07
N GLY A 660 -3.59 -33.58 -32.82
CA GLY A 660 -4.41 -32.79 -33.75
C GLY A 660 -4.15 -33.09 -35.24
N PRO A 661 -4.85 -32.40 -36.14
CA PRO A 661 -4.91 -32.73 -37.57
C PRO A 661 -3.59 -32.53 -38.35
N TRP A 662 -2.52 -32.09 -37.70
CA TRP A 662 -1.16 -32.11 -38.23
C TRP A 662 -0.53 -33.51 -38.20
N PHE A 663 -1.11 -34.47 -37.47
CA PHE A 663 -0.73 -35.88 -37.52
C PHE A 663 -1.64 -36.66 -38.47
N GLU A 664 -1.05 -37.56 -39.25
CA GLU A 664 -1.78 -38.36 -40.25
C GLU A 664 -2.95 -39.15 -39.65
N ALA A 665 -2.73 -39.73 -38.46
CA ALA A 665 -3.74 -40.52 -37.74
C ALA A 665 -4.92 -39.70 -37.18
N TRP A 666 -4.80 -38.36 -37.14
CA TRP A 666 -5.74 -37.47 -36.46
C TRP A 666 -6.40 -36.43 -37.37
N LYS A 667 -6.28 -36.58 -38.70
CA LYS A 667 -6.88 -35.66 -39.68
C LYS A 667 -8.40 -35.49 -39.57
N ASN A 668 -9.10 -36.49 -39.03
CA ASN A 668 -10.57 -36.52 -38.92
C ASN A 668 -11.07 -36.31 -37.48
N CYS A 669 -10.27 -35.72 -36.58
CA CYS A 669 -10.73 -35.40 -35.22
C CYS A 669 -11.79 -34.28 -35.22
N ALA A 670 -12.52 -34.12 -34.11
CA ALA A 670 -13.52 -33.07 -34.01
C ALA A 670 -12.85 -31.68 -34.14
N PHE A 671 -13.51 -30.76 -34.84
CA PHE A 671 -13.01 -29.41 -35.13
C PHE A 671 -11.74 -29.33 -36.00
N ALA A 672 -11.33 -30.45 -36.63
CA ALA A 672 -10.16 -30.47 -37.52
C ALA A 672 -10.28 -29.46 -38.67
N ASP A 673 -11.48 -29.23 -39.18
CA ASP A 673 -11.80 -28.24 -40.22
C ASP A 673 -11.42 -26.81 -39.80
N LEU A 674 -11.70 -26.44 -38.54
CA LEU A 674 -11.35 -25.12 -37.99
C LEU A 674 -9.83 -24.94 -37.89
N TRP A 675 -9.13 -25.99 -37.46
CA TRP A 675 -7.66 -25.94 -37.35
C TRP A 675 -7.00 -25.87 -38.73
N LEU A 676 -7.45 -26.69 -39.69
CA LEU A 676 -6.93 -26.68 -41.06
C LEU A 676 -7.13 -25.32 -41.72
N LYS A 677 -8.28 -24.70 -41.50
CA LYS A 677 -8.56 -23.34 -41.98
C LYS A 677 -7.58 -22.31 -41.41
N GLU A 678 -7.35 -22.31 -40.09
CA GLU A 678 -6.44 -21.37 -39.44
C GLU A 678 -4.97 -21.59 -39.88
N ARG A 679 -4.56 -22.86 -40.10
CA ARG A 679 -3.26 -23.20 -40.69
C ARG A 679 -3.09 -22.61 -42.08
N ASP A 680 -4.07 -22.81 -42.95
CA ASP A 680 -3.99 -22.35 -44.34
C ASP A 680 -3.92 -20.82 -44.40
N GLU A 681 -4.66 -20.13 -43.53
CA GLU A 681 -4.57 -18.67 -43.37
C GLU A 681 -3.17 -18.23 -42.89
N TYR A 682 -2.63 -18.85 -41.83
CA TYR A 682 -1.26 -18.60 -41.35
C TYR A 682 -0.24 -18.77 -42.48
N GLN A 683 -0.31 -19.87 -43.23
CA GLN A 683 0.63 -20.14 -44.32
C GLN A 683 0.53 -19.11 -45.45
N ASN A 684 -0.68 -18.63 -45.74
CA ASN A 684 -0.87 -17.58 -46.75
C ASN A 684 -0.30 -16.24 -46.28
N ASP A 685 -0.48 -15.87 -45.02
CA ASP A 685 0.05 -14.63 -44.48
C ASP A 685 1.57 -14.67 -44.29
N ALA A 686 2.13 -15.82 -43.89
CA ALA A 686 3.57 -16.05 -43.86
C ALA A 686 4.21 -15.91 -45.25
N LYS A 687 3.58 -16.44 -46.30
CA LYS A 687 4.04 -16.25 -47.69
C LYS A 687 4.02 -14.78 -48.10
N LYS A 688 2.95 -14.04 -47.80
CA LYS A 688 2.86 -12.59 -48.10
C LYS A 688 3.97 -11.79 -47.40
N ALA A 689 4.27 -12.12 -46.14
CA ALA A 689 5.30 -11.43 -45.35
C ALA A 689 6.73 -11.67 -45.87
N ILE A 690 6.98 -12.75 -46.61
CA ILE A 690 8.28 -13.03 -47.26
C ILE A 690 8.39 -12.34 -48.63
N THR A 691 7.26 -12.04 -49.26
CA THR A 691 7.21 -11.49 -50.63
C THR A 691 7.16 -9.96 -50.66
N ASN A 692 6.82 -9.31 -49.54
CA ASN A 692 6.88 -7.86 -49.31
C ASN A 692 8.10 -7.52 -48.46
#